data_AF-A0A2Y9AJU2-F1
#
_entry.id   AF-A0A2Y9AJU2-F1
#
_cell.length_a   1.000
_cell.length_b   1.000
_cell.length_c   1.000
_cell.angle_alpha   90.00
_cell.angle_beta   90.00
_cell.angle_gamma   90.00
#
_symmetry.space_group_name_H-M   'P 1'
#
loop_
_entity.id
_entity.type
_entity.pdbx_description
1 polymer ?
#
loop_
_entity_poly.entity_id
_entity_poly.type
_entity_poly.pdbx_seq_one_letter_code
_entity_poly.pdbx_strand_id
1 'polypeptide(L)'
;MARTVAALVAASALTIPALLGPPAAASPPEPERLESQAVGESVPAPTVTGPLGSTSPVGDPSHGYPFLATDVDLNAAGYVEEEFLVSGEATRYAADGSTDATVTSTGHPYTTRVVVRRPADDEDFNGVVIAEWLNVSNQWDQEVDWFQTHEHLMREGYTWVGVSAQRAGVHSATGLKAWSPERYGALDLTDGGTVEDDTLSYDVFSQAVKALRDPAGTDPLGPLDPEYVIATGHSQSAGRLHTYYNSIQPLTDILDAVVLHGGGGEVRTDLDTPLFKLNSEGDVAINLLGAAERQPDSDVLRTWEVAGASHGDWKLITDYGPLRLRDIGTLPGGHPDLPQTCDLPSLSRVPQHQVQAAVYDHTVAWVADGVQPPTADPIELDEEGEIVRDELGLAQGGIRLPAQDVPVRVNSGVNSGPGFCFLDGSSVPLAEDVLAELYPTPQAYAEQVAAATEHAAEQGYVPANVAVDQAWYSDLAYLVGDLAGEGRIPEALAVELATTAGHALRHADDGELDLAVEQLERVVAQVSDSDVDDAAQAAVLRQAMAALAVLPEREPEPEPEPAQRYGFFLTNGWTGGNADVAFQYGRHTDEVLVGDWDGDGEDTLTVRRGNRFYVNNAARGGDAERVVVYGRAGDIVLVGDWDGDGRDTLAVRRGAEYHVRDTMASGPADVVVQYGRAGDAVVVADWDGDGADTFAVRRGSRYHVKNAIAGGDADVVLSYGRPGDTTLAGDWDGDGRDTFAVRRGATYHVKNTLAGGDADRVLTYGRSGDAVLVGDWDGNGTDTLGVRRTP
;
A
#
# COMPACT_ATOMS: atom_id res chain seq x y z
N MET A 1 29.16 -22.01 -57.52
CA MET A 1 28.29 -23.19 -57.41
C MET A 1 27.83 -23.31 -55.97
N ALA A 2 26.70 -22.68 -55.71
CA ALA A 2 25.94 -22.64 -54.46
C ALA A 2 24.56 -23.27 -54.73
N ARG A 3 24.02 -24.01 -53.76
CA ARG A 3 22.65 -24.53 -53.64
C ARG A 3 22.50 -24.73 -52.12
N THR A 4 21.72 -24.01 -51.32
CA THR A 4 20.32 -23.56 -51.36
C THR A 4 19.33 -24.73 -51.49
N VAL A 5 18.81 -25.18 -50.34
CA VAL A 5 17.43 -25.71 -50.17
C VAL A 5 16.96 -25.34 -48.75
N ALA A 6 15.77 -24.74 -48.69
CA ALA A 6 15.02 -24.39 -47.49
C ALA A 6 14.03 -25.50 -47.10
N ALA A 7 13.73 -25.64 -45.80
CA ALA A 7 12.53 -26.27 -45.25
C ALA A 7 12.34 -25.75 -43.81
N LEU A 8 11.43 -24.80 -43.59
CA LEU A 8 10.10 -24.98 -42.98
C LEU A 8 10.15 -25.45 -41.51
N VAL A 9 10.24 -24.49 -40.57
CA VAL A 9 9.71 -24.65 -39.21
C VAL A 9 8.31 -24.04 -39.23
N ALA A 10 7.30 -24.90 -39.12
CA ALA A 10 5.93 -24.49 -38.94
C ALA A 10 5.75 -24.06 -37.47
N ALA A 11 5.69 -22.74 -37.24
CA ALA A 11 5.07 -22.21 -36.05
C ALA A 11 3.56 -22.42 -36.21
N SER A 12 3.02 -23.38 -35.46
CA SER A 12 1.58 -23.49 -35.25
C SER A 12 1.16 -22.31 -34.38
N ALA A 13 0.86 -21.17 -35.00
CA ALA A 13 0.07 -20.13 -34.36
C ALA A 13 -1.32 -20.73 -34.07
N LEU A 14 -1.53 -21.16 -32.83
CA LEU A 14 -2.87 -21.28 -32.27
C LEU A 14 -3.41 -19.86 -32.21
N THR A 15 -4.22 -19.50 -33.21
CA THR A 15 -5.11 -18.35 -33.14
C THR A 15 -6.07 -18.59 -31.99
N ILE A 16 -5.82 -17.96 -30.85
CA ILE A 16 -6.86 -17.69 -29.86
C ILE A 16 -7.84 -16.74 -30.58
N PRO A 17 -9.12 -17.10 -30.76
CA PRO A 17 -10.09 -16.12 -31.23
C PRO A 17 -10.13 -15.01 -30.19
N ALA A 18 -9.91 -13.77 -30.59
CA ALA A 18 -10.23 -12.60 -29.78
C ALA A 18 -11.72 -12.72 -29.40
N LEU A 19 -11.98 -13.22 -28.19
CA LEU A 19 -13.27 -13.05 -27.55
C LEU A 19 -13.41 -11.55 -27.37
N LEU A 20 -14.31 -10.95 -28.15
CA LEU A 20 -14.97 -9.73 -27.76
C LEU A 20 -15.43 -9.95 -26.32
N GLY A 21 -14.72 -9.34 -25.37
CA GLY A 21 -15.19 -9.27 -24.00
C GLY A 21 -16.61 -8.70 -24.02
N PRO A 22 -17.51 -9.15 -23.14
CA PRO A 22 -18.76 -8.42 -22.92
C PRO A 22 -18.40 -6.95 -22.63
N PRO A 23 -19.29 -5.99 -22.97
CA PRO A 23 -19.05 -4.60 -22.61
C PRO A 23 -18.68 -4.56 -21.13
N ALA A 24 -17.64 -3.79 -20.78
CA ALA A 24 -17.24 -3.57 -19.40
C ALA A 24 -18.51 -3.30 -18.60
N ALA A 25 -18.93 -4.30 -17.82
CA ALA A 25 -19.87 -4.04 -16.75
C ALA A 25 -19.14 -2.98 -15.92
N ALA A 26 -19.84 -1.89 -15.60
CA ALA A 26 -19.39 -1.02 -14.52
C ALA A 26 -18.90 -1.94 -13.40
N SER A 27 -17.67 -1.74 -12.92
CA SER A 27 -17.21 -2.42 -11.71
C SER A 27 -18.37 -2.37 -10.72
N PRO A 28 -18.79 -3.51 -10.16
CA PRO A 28 -19.80 -3.47 -9.11
C PRO A 28 -19.33 -2.41 -8.10
N PRO A 29 -20.24 -1.59 -7.52
CA PRO A 29 -19.84 -0.72 -6.43
C PRO A 29 -19.08 -1.59 -5.43
N GLU A 30 -17.89 -1.13 -5.04
CA GLU A 30 -17.11 -1.75 -3.98
C GLU A 30 -18.07 -2.07 -2.82
N PRO A 31 -18.06 -3.30 -2.29
CA PRO A 31 -18.92 -3.62 -1.16
C PRO A 31 -18.71 -2.57 -0.07
N GLU A 32 -19.82 -2.07 0.48
CA GLU A 32 -19.77 -1.08 1.55
C GLU A 32 -19.01 -1.69 2.74
N ARG A 33 -17.87 -1.10 3.10
CA ARG A 33 -17.01 -1.56 4.21
C ARG A 33 -17.84 -1.68 5.49
N LEU A 34 -17.74 -2.81 6.17
CA LEU A 34 -18.47 -3.12 7.40
C LEU A 34 -17.84 -2.38 8.58
N GLU A 35 -18.64 -1.59 9.32
CA GLU A 35 -18.14 -0.95 10.54
C GLU A 35 -17.70 -2.00 11.58
N SER A 36 -16.58 -1.72 12.26
CA SER A 36 -16.11 -2.51 13.40
C SER A 36 -17.22 -2.66 14.45
N GLN A 37 -17.46 -3.90 14.89
CA GLN A 37 -18.40 -4.21 15.98
C GLN A 37 -17.69 -4.26 17.35
N ALA A 38 -16.36 -4.27 17.36
CA ALA A 38 -15.54 -4.43 18.55
C ALA A 38 -15.37 -3.10 19.31
N VAL A 39 -16.29 -2.83 20.24
CA VAL A 39 -16.34 -1.57 20.99
C VAL A 39 -15.55 -1.58 22.30
N GLY A 40 -15.39 -2.77 22.90
CA GLY A 40 -14.71 -2.95 24.17
C GLY A 40 -15.26 -2.11 25.33
N GLU A 41 -16.58 -1.88 25.39
CA GLU A 41 -17.20 -1.01 26.39
C GLU A 41 -16.94 -1.45 27.83
N SER A 42 -16.78 -2.76 28.06
CA SER A 42 -16.53 -3.33 29.38
C SER A 42 -15.07 -3.20 29.83
N VAL A 43 -14.15 -2.85 28.91
CA VAL A 43 -12.72 -2.70 29.18
C VAL A 43 -12.44 -1.30 29.71
N PRO A 44 -11.85 -1.15 30.91
CA PRO A 44 -11.47 0.16 31.43
C PRO A 44 -10.45 0.86 30.53
N ALA A 45 -10.63 2.15 30.27
CA ALA A 45 -9.64 2.95 29.55
C ALA A 45 -8.40 3.17 30.45
N PRO A 46 -7.21 2.68 30.08
CA PRO A 46 -6.00 2.93 30.84
C PRO A 46 -5.43 4.32 30.54
N THR A 47 -4.54 4.80 31.40
CA THR A 47 -3.76 6.01 31.14
C THR A 47 -2.53 5.68 30.31
N VAL A 48 -2.35 6.39 29.20
CA VAL A 48 -1.18 6.31 28.32
C VAL A 48 -0.25 7.49 28.60
N THR A 49 1.05 7.21 28.73
CA THR A 49 2.09 8.23 28.87
C THR A 49 3.26 7.95 27.93
N GLY A 50 3.81 9.01 27.34
CA GLY A 50 4.86 8.90 26.33
C GLY A 50 4.68 9.93 25.21
N PRO A 51 5.39 9.78 24.08
CA PRO A 51 6.36 8.70 23.81
C PRO A 51 7.59 8.78 24.72
N LEU A 52 8.19 7.63 25.04
CA LEU A 52 9.43 7.52 25.81
C LEU A 52 10.63 7.85 24.90
N GLY A 53 11.14 9.08 25.00
CA GLY A 53 12.30 9.51 24.23
C GLY A 53 13.55 8.65 24.48
N SER A 54 14.34 8.42 23.42
CA SER A 54 15.63 7.73 23.55
C SER A 54 16.67 8.63 24.23
N THR A 55 17.34 8.11 25.26
CA THR A 55 18.40 8.81 26.01
C THR A 55 19.81 8.43 25.57
N SER A 56 19.93 7.39 24.73
CA SER A 56 21.16 6.95 24.08
C SER A 56 20.88 6.49 22.65
N PRO A 57 21.90 6.44 21.76
CA PRO A 57 21.76 5.78 20.47
C PRO A 57 21.42 4.29 20.61
N VAL A 58 20.78 3.72 19.59
CA VAL A 58 20.55 2.28 19.47
C VAL A 58 21.89 1.53 19.49
N GLY A 59 21.96 0.43 20.26
CA GLY A 59 23.17 -0.34 20.50
C GLY A 59 24.11 0.20 21.58
N ASP A 60 23.79 1.35 22.21
CA ASP A 60 24.60 1.86 23.32
C ASP A 60 24.46 0.97 24.57
N PRO A 61 25.55 0.62 25.29
CA PRO A 61 25.49 -0.24 26.49
C PRO A 61 24.65 0.28 27.65
N SER A 62 24.24 1.56 27.63
CA SER A 62 23.31 2.13 28.62
C SER A 62 21.86 1.76 28.37
N HIS A 63 21.52 1.21 27.20
CA HIS A 63 20.18 0.73 26.85
C HIS A 63 19.09 1.81 27.02
N GLY A 64 19.40 3.04 26.59
CA GLY A 64 18.49 4.19 26.63
C GLY A 64 17.50 4.27 25.46
N TYR A 65 17.23 3.17 24.76
CA TYR A 65 16.37 3.06 23.57
C TYR A 65 15.37 1.90 23.74
N PRO A 66 14.32 1.77 22.90
CA PRO A 66 13.40 0.65 22.96
C PRO A 66 14.12 -0.70 22.89
N PHE A 67 13.72 -1.66 23.72
CA PHE A 67 14.30 -3.01 23.68
C PHE A 67 13.88 -3.69 22.38
N LEU A 68 14.86 -4.23 21.63
CA LEU A 68 14.70 -4.71 20.25
C LEU A 68 14.19 -3.62 19.28
N ALA A 69 14.60 -2.35 19.49
CA ALA A 69 14.36 -1.29 18.49
C ALA A 69 14.76 -1.77 17.09
N THR A 70 13.88 -1.56 16.10
CA THR A 70 14.06 -2.17 14.78
C THR A 70 15.32 -1.69 14.07
N ASP A 71 15.91 -2.55 13.24
CA ASP A 71 17.01 -2.25 12.33
C ASP A 71 16.53 -1.90 10.91
N VAL A 72 15.21 -1.94 10.68
CA VAL A 72 14.54 -1.43 9.49
C VAL A 72 14.64 0.10 9.44
N ASP A 73 14.92 0.67 8.27
CA ASP A 73 14.92 2.13 8.08
C ASP A 73 13.48 2.67 7.94
N LEU A 74 12.77 2.75 9.07
CA LEU A 74 11.38 3.18 9.10
C LEU A 74 11.17 4.56 8.49
N ASN A 75 12.10 5.50 8.68
CA ASN A 75 11.97 6.85 8.12
C ASN A 75 11.99 6.82 6.58
N ALA A 76 12.81 5.96 5.99
CA ALA A 76 12.83 5.79 4.53
C ALA A 76 11.52 5.17 4.02
N ALA A 77 10.89 4.32 4.82
CA ALA A 77 9.59 3.70 4.53
C ALA A 77 8.38 4.58 4.91
N GLY A 78 8.57 5.81 5.39
CA GLY A 78 7.46 6.67 5.83
C GLY A 78 6.84 6.27 7.18
N TYR A 79 7.53 5.46 7.98
CA TYR A 79 7.08 4.94 9.28
C TYR A 79 7.83 5.56 10.46
N VAL A 80 7.23 5.48 11.64
CA VAL A 80 7.86 5.84 12.92
C VAL A 80 7.77 4.71 13.94
N GLU A 81 8.78 4.58 14.81
CA GLU A 81 8.76 3.71 16.00
C GLU A 81 8.68 4.57 17.27
N GLU A 82 7.65 4.38 18.07
CA GLU A 82 7.45 5.07 19.33
C GLU A 82 7.07 4.07 20.44
N GLU A 83 7.51 4.35 21.67
CA GLU A 83 7.23 3.49 22.83
C GLU A 83 6.44 4.26 23.88
N PHE A 84 5.37 3.67 24.40
CA PHE A 84 4.48 4.29 25.37
C PHE A 84 4.31 3.39 26.59
N LEU A 85 4.06 4.01 27.75
CA LEU A 85 3.63 3.31 28.95
C LEU A 85 2.11 3.33 29.06
N VAL A 86 1.53 2.19 29.41
CA VAL A 86 0.09 2.03 29.63
C VAL A 86 -0.11 1.58 31.08
N SER A 87 -0.83 2.39 31.86
CA SER A 87 -1.07 2.17 33.29
C SER A 87 -2.55 2.17 33.62
N GLY A 88 -2.97 1.26 34.49
CA GLY A 88 -4.36 1.14 34.91
C GLY A 88 -4.52 0.23 36.12
N GLU A 89 -5.75 -0.19 36.37
CA GLU A 89 -6.08 -1.23 37.34
C GLU A 89 -6.66 -2.43 36.58
N ALA A 90 -5.99 -3.58 36.65
CA ALA A 90 -6.35 -4.79 35.96
C ALA A 90 -7.21 -5.74 36.82
N THR A 91 -8.03 -6.52 36.12
CA THR A 91 -8.82 -7.62 36.64
C THR A 91 -8.10 -8.95 36.42
N ARG A 92 -8.14 -9.82 37.43
CA ARG A 92 -7.60 -11.18 37.34
C ARG A 92 -8.69 -12.16 36.97
N TYR A 93 -8.42 -12.97 35.97
CA TYR A 93 -9.35 -13.97 35.47
C TYR A 93 -8.87 -15.40 35.73
N ALA A 94 -9.78 -16.26 36.13
CA ALA A 94 -9.64 -17.70 35.97
C ALA A 94 -10.21 -18.07 34.60
N ALA A 95 -9.32 -18.26 33.64
CA ALA A 95 -9.61 -18.62 32.25
C ALA A 95 -9.03 -20.00 31.96
N ASP A 96 -9.86 -20.92 31.45
CA ASP A 96 -9.47 -22.29 31.14
C ASP A 96 -9.28 -22.54 29.63
N GLY A 97 -9.58 -21.55 28.79
CA GLY A 97 -9.47 -21.62 27.34
C GLY A 97 -10.62 -22.39 26.68
N SER A 98 -11.70 -22.67 27.40
CA SER A 98 -12.85 -23.45 26.91
C SER A 98 -14.22 -22.89 27.33
N THR A 99 -14.27 -22.06 28.37
CA THR A 99 -15.48 -21.39 28.86
C THR A 99 -15.21 -19.92 29.16
N ASP A 100 -16.26 -19.13 29.29
CA ASP A 100 -16.18 -17.73 29.76
C ASP A 100 -15.39 -17.68 31.07
N ALA A 101 -14.41 -16.79 31.14
CA ALA A 101 -13.59 -16.63 32.32
C ALA A 101 -14.41 -16.14 33.52
N THR A 102 -13.94 -16.47 34.72
CA THR A 102 -14.51 -15.93 35.96
C THR A 102 -13.57 -14.93 36.61
N VAL A 103 -14.11 -13.79 37.03
CA VAL A 103 -13.35 -12.78 37.78
C VAL A 103 -12.94 -13.35 39.14
N THR A 104 -11.65 -13.31 39.43
CA THR A 104 -11.08 -13.76 40.72
C THR A 104 -10.81 -12.59 41.67
N SER A 105 -10.31 -11.47 41.16
CA SER A 105 -10.13 -10.22 41.89
C SER A 105 -9.95 -9.04 40.93
N THR A 106 -10.16 -7.82 41.40
CA THR A 106 -10.13 -6.57 40.62
C THR A 106 -9.29 -5.52 41.32
N GLY A 107 -8.91 -4.45 40.61
CA GLY A 107 -8.24 -3.30 41.23
C GLY A 107 -6.73 -3.48 41.41
N HIS A 108 -6.10 -4.28 40.54
CA HIS A 108 -4.66 -4.55 40.60
C HIS A 108 -3.90 -3.51 39.77
N PRO A 109 -3.19 -2.55 40.37
CA PRO A 109 -2.41 -1.59 39.61
C PRO A 109 -1.35 -2.28 38.76
N TYR A 110 -1.22 -1.81 37.53
CA TYR A 110 -0.17 -2.25 36.61
C TYR A 110 0.40 -1.06 35.83
N THR A 111 1.58 -1.26 35.29
CA THR A 111 2.17 -0.42 34.25
C THR A 111 2.90 -1.32 33.28
N THR A 112 2.48 -1.29 32.02
CA THR A 112 3.13 -2.01 30.92
C THR A 112 3.65 -1.03 29.88
N ARG A 113 4.25 -1.54 28.81
CA ARG A 113 4.59 -0.78 27.62
C ARG A 113 3.87 -1.33 26.38
N VAL A 114 3.71 -0.44 25.40
CA VAL A 114 3.43 -0.80 24.01
C VAL A 114 4.51 -0.16 23.12
N VAL A 115 4.95 -0.89 22.10
CA VAL A 115 5.79 -0.36 21.02
C VAL A 115 4.90 -0.22 19.79
N VAL A 116 4.85 0.97 19.22
CA VAL A 116 4.00 1.31 18.08
C VAL A 116 4.91 1.57 16.88
N ARG A 117 4.68 0.84 15.79
CA ARG A 117 5.28 1.10 14.48
C ARG A 117 4.16 1.41 13.50
N ARG A 118 4.11 2.63 13.00
CA ARG A 118 2.97 3.14 12.22
C ARG A 118 3.42 4.07 11.10
N PRO A 119 2.58 4.27 10.06
CA PRO A 119 2.76 5.37 9.12
C PRO A 119 2.90 6.71 9.85
N ALA A 120 3.79 7.55 9.32
CA ALA A 120 3.99 8.90 9.81
C ALA A 120 2.82 9.82 9.42
N ASP A 121 2.26 9.59 8.24
CA ASP A 121 1.16 10.32 7.63
C ASP A 121 -0.11 9.44 7.56
N ASP A 122 -1.27 10.06 7.79
CA ASP A 122 -2.57 9.36 7.84
C ASP A 122 -3.03 8.82 6.48
N GLU A 123 -2.58 9.45 5.38
CA GLU A 123 -2.88 9.01 4.01
C GLU A 123 -2.27 7.65 3.67
N ASP A 124 -1.21 7.26 4.38
CA ASP A 124 -0.51 5.98 4.20
C ASP A 124 -1.04 4.89 5.16
N PHE A 125 -2.02 5.21 6.01
CA PHE A 125 -2.61 4.27 6.97
C PHE A 125 -3.86 3.57 6.39
N ASN A 126 -3.88 2.24 6.45
CA ASN A 126 -4.96 1.44 5.89
C ASN A 126 -6.18 1.25 6.82
N GLY A 127 -6.16 1.87 8.00
CA GLY A 127 -7.20 1.76 9.03
C GLY A 127 -7.05 0.55 9.97
N VAL A 128 -6.02 -0.30 9.81
CA VAL A 128 -5.88 -1.56 10.55
C VAL A 128 -4.66 -1.57 11.47
N VAL A 129 -4.91 -1.97 12.72
CA VAL A 129 -3.87 -2.22 13.72
C VAL A 129 -3.68 -3.71 13.95
N ILE A 130 -2.44 -4.18 13.79
CA ILE A 130 -1.99 -5.52 14.20
C ILE A 130 -1.43 -5.44 15.62
N ALA A 131 -2.20 -5.91 16.59
CA ALA A 131 -1.82 -5.93 18.00
C ALA A 131 -1.15 -7.28 18.36
N GLU A 132 0.18 -7.30 18.38
CA GLU A 132 0.95 -8.49 18.71
C GLU A 132 1.10 -8.65 20.23
N TRP A 133 0.63 -9.79 20.75
CA TRP A 133 1.00 -10.24 22.08
C TRP A 133 2.45 -10.74 22.05
N LEU A 134 3.37 -9.96 22.62
CA LEU A 134 4.80 -10.27 22.54
C LEU A 134 5.13 -11.62 23.20
N ASN A 135 5.90 -12.42 22.49
CA ASN A 135 6.31 -13.75 22.92
C ASN A 135 7.38 -13.65 24.02
N VAL A 136 7.25 -14.48 25.07
CA VAL A 136 8.19 -14.48 26.22
C VAL A 136 8.87 -15.82 26.49
N SER A 137 8.92 -16.72 25.49
CA SER A 137 9.52 -18.05 25.61
C SER A 137 10.97 -18.02 26.09
N ASN A 138 11.74 -17.02 25.66
CA ASN A 138 13.13 -16.83 26.12
C ASN A 138 13.26 -16.05 27.44
N GLN A 139 12.16 -15.73 28.13
CA GLN A 139 12.12 -14.89 29.33
C GLN A 139 12.38 -13.40 29.07
N TRP A 140 12.10 -12.92 27.87
CA TRP A 140 12.06 -11.50 27.50
C TRP A 140 11.10 -11.36 26.30
N ASP A 141 10.61 -10.15 26.05
CA ASP A 141 9.68 -9.87 24.94
C ASP A 141 10.33 -10.10 23.57
N GLN A 142 9.60 -10.75 22.67
CA GLN A 142 9.96 -10.96 21.27
C GLN A 142 8.76 -10.63 20.37
N GLU A 143 9.04 -9.92 19.30
CA GLU A 143 8.10 -9.44 18.28
C GLU A 143 8.16 -10.37 17.05
N VAL A 144 7.76 -11.62 17.24
CA VAL A 144 7.97 -12.68 16.24
C VAL A 144 7.19 -12.41 14.96
N ASP A 145 5.95 -11.94 15.07
CA ASP A 145 5.12 -11.69 13.89
C ASP A 145 5.62 -10.45 13.13
N TRP A 146 6.17 -9.45 13.83
CA TRP A 146 6.91 -8.36 13.19
C TRP A 146 8.13 -8.86 12.41
N PHE A 147 8.99 -9.68 13.02
CA PHE A 147 10.18 -10.21 12.32
C PHE A 147 9.81 -10.96 11.05
N GLN A 148 8.66 -11.66 11.04
CA GLN A 148 8.19 -12.38 9.86
C GLN A 148 7.55 -11.47 8.80
N THR A 149 6.83 -10.42 9.16
CA THR A 149 5.90 -9.77 8.21
C THR A 149 6.03 -8.26 8.06
N HIS A 150 7.00 -7.62 8.70
CA HIS A 150 7.14 -6.17 8.70
C HIS A 150 7.15 -5.55 7.29
N GLU A 151 7.77 -6.19 6.29
CA GLU A 151 7.81 -5.68 4.92
C GLU A 151 6.41 -5.58 4.31
N HIS A 152 5.58 -6.59 4.53
CA HIS A 152 4.18 -6.58 4.10
C HIS A 152 3.36 -5.56 4.89
N LEU A 153 3.51 -5.55 6.22
CA LEU A 153 2.77 -4.64 7.08
C LEU A 153 3.05 -3.17 6.71
N MET A 154 4.31 -2.83 6.43
CA MET A 154 4.68 -1.46 6.05
C MET A 154 4.18 -1.11 4.64
N ARG A 155 4.33 -2.02 3.67
CA ARG A 155 3.92 -1.78 2.29
C ARG A 155 2.42 -1.55 2.15
N GLU A 156 1.62 -2.29 2.91
CA GLU A 156 0.16 -2.21 2.85
C GLU A 156 -0.42 -1.19 3.86
N GLY A 157 0.41 -0.41 4.56
CA GLY A 157 -0.04 0.68 5.43
C GLY A 157 -0.59 0.26 6.79
N TYR A 158 -0.25 -0.93 7.29
CA TYR A 158 -0.68 -1.39 8.62
C TYR A 158 0.06 -0.66 9.73
N THR A 159 -0.62 -0.44 10.84
CA THR A 159 0.04 -0.12 12.12
C THR A 159 0.30 -1.39 12.91
N TRP A 160 1.54 -1.63 13.34
CA TRP A 160 1.88 -2.72 14.25
C TRP A 160 2.07 -2.23 15.68
N VAL A 161 1.51 -2.96 16.65
CA VAL A 161 1.65 -2.64 18.08
C VAL A 161 2.05 -3.89 18.87
N GLY A 162 3.27 -3.89 19.40
CA GLY A 162 3.76 -4.91 20.31
C GLY A 162 3.35 -4.64 21.76
N VAL A 163 2.65 -5.57 22.41
CA VAL A 163 2.16 -5.44 23.79
C VAL A 163 2.94 -6.34 24.76
N SER A 164 3.61 -5.72 25.74
CA SER A 164 4.30 -6.42 26.83
C SER A 164 3.31 -6.93 27.90
N ALA A 165 2.51 -7.95 27.60
CA ALA A 165 1.41 -8.35 28.50
C ALA A 165 1.84 -9.25 29.69
N GLN A 166 3.00 -9.91 29.63
CA GLN A 166 3.36 -10.98 30.56
C GLN A 166 4.51 -10.65 31.51
N ARG A 167 4.47 -11.26 32.71
CA ARG A 167 5.50 -11.05 33.73
C ARG A 167 6.88 -11.53 33.29
N ALA A 168 6.97 -12.61 32.52
CA ALA A 168 8.26 -13.14 32.09
C ALA A 168 9.03 -12.15 31.20
N GLY A 169 8.33 -11.39 30.36
CA GLY A 169 8.92 -10.34 29.52
C GLY A 169 9.51 -9.17 30.32
N VAL A 170 8.84 -8.81 31.42
CA VAL A 170 9.15 -7.60 32.21
C VAL A 170 10.05 -7.88 33.42
N HIS A 171 9.74 -8.92 34.21
CA HIS A 171 10.25 -9.15 35.57
C HIS A 171 11.26 -10.28 35.70
N SER A 172 11.56 -11.02 34.62
CA SER A 172 12.57 -12.08 34.69
C SER A 172 13.98 -11.50 34.90
N ALA A 173 14.97 -12.37 35.13
CA ALA A 173 16.37 -11.96 35.25
C ALA A 173 16.95 -11.35 33.96
N THR A 174 16.29 -11.55 32.83
CA THR A 174 16.67 -11.07 31.49
C THR A 174 15.59 -10.17 30.87
N GLY A 175 14.51 -9.89 31.61
CA GLY A 175 13.39 -9.09 31.14
C GLY A 175 13.71 -7.60 31.13
N LEU A 176 12.76 -6.79 30.64
CA LEU A 176 12.94 -5.36 30.42
C LEU A 176 13.50 -4.60 31.63
N LYS A 177 12.99 -4.88 32.84
CA LYS A 177 13.45 -4.19 34.06
C LYS A 177 14.91 -4.48 34.38
N ALA A 178 15.39 -5.68 34.06
CA ALA A 178 16.78 -6.06 34.23
C ALA A 178 17.67 -5.48 33.12
N TRP A 179 17.15 -5.44 31.89
CA TRP A 179 17.88 -4.95 30.71
C TRP A 179 18.15 -3.45 30.75
N SER A 180 17.13 -2.64 31.10
CA SER A 180 17.29 -1.19 31.29
C SER A 180 16.50 -0.70 32.51
N PRO A 181 17.10 -0.76 33.72
CA PRO A 181 16.43 -0.36 34.95
C PRO A 181 16.01 1.12 34.98
N GLU A 182 16.76 1.99 34.30
CA GLU A 182 16.46 3.43 34.23
C GLU A 182 15.23 3.70 33.35
N ARG A 183 15.12 3.00 32.21
CA ARG A 183 13.99 3.15 31.27
C ARG A 183 12.74 2.43 31.75
N TYR A 184 12.89 1.19 32.21
CA TYR A 184 11.76 0.29 32.49
C TYR A 184 11.48 0.04 33.98
N GLY A 185 12.18 0.73 34.88
CA GLY A 185 12.01 0.52 36.33
C GLY A 185 10.56 0.68 36.83
N ALA A 186 9.77 1.51 36.15
CA ALA A 186 8.36 1.76 36.46
C ALA A 186 7.41 0.65 36.01
N LEU A 187 7.82 -0.24 35.10
CA LEU A 187 6.96 -1.35 34.65
C LEU A 187 6.61 -2.26 35.82
N ASP A 188 5.33 -2.64 35.94
CA ASP A 188 4.86 -3.59 36.93
C ASP A 188 3.63 -4.35 36.42
N LEU A 189 3.74 -5.68 36.47
CA LEU A 189 2.69 -6.64 36.06
C LEU A 189 2.39 -7.60 37.22
N THR A 190 2.68 -7.15 38.44
CA THR A 190 2.66 -7.99 39.64
C THR A 190 1.87 -7.37 40.79
N ASP A 191 1.31 -6.18 40.62
CA ASP A 191 0.69 -5.39 41.69
C ASP A 191 1.60 -5.34 42.94
N GLY A 192 2.76 -4.70 42.78
CA GLY A 192 3.74 -4.57 43.86
C GLY A 192 4.29 -5.91 44.38
N GLY A 193 4.27 -6.96 43.56
CA GLY A 193 4.73 -8.30 43.89
C GLY A 193 3.69 -9.19 44.57
N THR A 194 2.42 -8.77 44.64
CA THR A 194 1.35 -9.57 45.26
C THR A 194 0.76 -10.63 44.32
N VAL A 195 0.90 -10.44 43.00
CA VAL A 195 0.49 -11.39 41.96
C VAL A 195 1.74 -12.09 41.40
N GLU A 196 1.81 -13.39 41.64
CA GLU A 196 2.95 -14.25 41.28
C GLU A 196 2.72 -15.09 40.01
N ASP A 197 1.59 -14.88 39.33
CA ASP A 197 1.21 -15.55 38.08
C ASP A 197 0.85 -14.51 36.99
N ASP A 198 0.51 -14.96 35.80
CA ASP A 198 0.18 -14.10 34.64
C ASP A 198 -1.34 -13.85 34.52
N THR A 199 -2.15 -14.08 35.54
CA THR A 199 -3.62 -13.90 35.41
C THR A 199 -4.06 -12.45 35.15
N LEU A 200 -3.16 -11.49 35.36
CA LEU A 200 -3.35 -10.08 34.97
C LEU A 200 -3.17 -9.84 33.47
N SER A 201 -2.42 -10.70 32.76
CA SER A 201 -2.00 -10.43 31.38
C SER A 201 -3.19 -10.25 30.43
N TYR A 202 -4.29 -10.94 30.69
CA TYR A 202 -5.50 -10.85 29.86
C TYR A 202 -6.14 -9.46 29.91
N ASP A 203 -6.32 -8.89 31.10
CA ASP A 203 -6.91 -7.56 31.20
C ASP A 203 -5.90 -6.48 30.81
N VAL A 204 -4.60 -6.68 31.12
CA VAL A 204 -3.54 -5.78 30.64
C VAL A 204 -3.51 -5.70 29.11
N PHE A 205 -3.63 -6.84 28.42
CA PHE A 205 -3.71 -6.87 26.96
C PHE A 205 -4.99 -6.17 26.46
N SER A 206 -6.15 -6.45 27.08
CA SER A 206 -7.42 -5.80 26.74
C SER A 206 -7.33 -4.28 26.87
N GLN A 207 -6.79 -3.79 27.98
CA GLN A 207 -6.60 -2.37 28.23
C GLN A 207 -5.56 -1.76 27.29
N ALA A 208 -4.48 -2.47 26.95
CA ALA A 208 -3.52 -2.02 25.94
C ALA A 208 -4.19 -1.83 24.57
N VAL A 209 -5.06 -2.73 24.14
CA VAL A 209 -5.88 -2.55 22.93
C VAL A 209 -6.88 -1.39 23.10
N LYS A 210 -7.54 -1.29 24.26
CA LYS A 210 -8.44 -0.16 24.55
C LYS A 210 -7.72 1.19 24.43
N ALA A 211 -6.45 1.25 24.80
CA ALA A 211 -5.62 2.44 24.67
C ALA A 211 -5.37 2.86 23.21
N LEU A 212 -5.49 1.94 22.24
CA LEU A 212 -5.34 2.23 20.82
C LEU A 212 -6.62 2.82 20.23
N ARG A 213 -7.80 2.41 20.74
CA ARG A 213 -9.11 2.88 20.28
C ARG A 213 -9.64 4.11 21.03
N ASP A 214 -9.37 4.20 22.32
CA ASP A 214 -9.91 5.23 23.22
C ASP A 214 -8.84 5.63 24.26
N PRO A 215 -7.74 6.27 23.81
CA PRO A 215 -6.64 6.64 24.68
C PRO A 215 -7.03 7.69 25.72
N ALA A 216 -6.75 7.41 26.99
CA ALA A 216 -6.74 8.44 28.03
C ALA A 216 -5.30 8.94 28.25
N GLY A 217 -5.01 10.20 27.94
CA GLY A 217 -3.67 10.78 28.09
C GLY A 217 -3.04 11.10 26.74
N THR A 218 -1.88 10.50 26.44
CA THR A 218 -1.28 10.60 25.11
C THR A 218 -1.94 9.60 24.17
N ASP A 219 -2.28 10.01 22.95
CA ASP A 219 -2.69 9.08 21.90
C ASP A 219 -1.47 8.33 21.36
N PRO A 220 -1.38 6.99 21.50
CA PRO A 220 -0.25 6.21 20.99
C PRO A 220 -0.22 6.12 19.46
N LEU A 221 -1.34 6.35 18.77
CA LEU A 221 -1.45 6.33 17.31
C LEU A 221 -1.30 7.72 16.68
N GLY A 222 -1.27 8.77 17.50
CA GLY A 222 -1.02 10.13 17.05
C GLY A 222 -2.21 10.65 16.23
N PRO A 223 -2.03 10.98 14.92
CA PRO A 223 -3.13 11.43 14.09
C PRO A 223 -4.02 10.30 13.54
N LEU A 224 -3.57 9.04 13.62
CA LEU A 224 -4.25 7.91 12.98
C LEU A 224 -5.49 7.48 13.76
N ASP A 225 -6.59 7.20 13.06
CA ASP A 225 -7.85 6.71 13.64
C ASP A 225 -8.09 5.24 13.26
N PRO A 226 -7.88 4.27 14.16
CA PRO A 226 -7.94 2.85 13.83
C PRO A 226 -9.38 2.36 13.66
N GLU A 227 -9.71 1.82 12.50
CA GLU A 227 -11.00 1.18 12.24
C GLU A 227 -11.04 -0.23 12.85
N TYR A 228 -10.01 -1.04 12.59
CA TYR A 228 -9.96 -2.44 13.03
C TYR A 228 -8.72 -2.74 13.87
N VAL A 229 -8.88 -3.61 14.86
CA VAL A 229 -7.76 -4.18 15.62
C VAL A 229 -7.80 -5.70 15.55
N ILE A 230 -6.76 -6.26 14.95
CA ILE A 230 -6.53 -7.69 14.82
C ILE A 230 -5.44 -8.09 15.81
N ALA A 231 -5.76 -9.00 16.74
CA ALA A 231 -4.73 -9.52 17.65
C ALA A 231 -3.96 -10.67 17.01
N THR A 232 -2.64 -10.70 17.21
CA THR A 232 -1.79 -11.80 16.76
C THR A 232 -0.85 -12.24 17.88
N GLY A 233 -0.34 -13.46 17.76
CA GLY A 233 0.75 -13.95 18.60
C GLY A 233 1.27 -15.28 18.11
N HIS A 234 2.55 -15.52 18.36
CA HIS A 234 3.24 -16.73 17.94
C HIS A 234 3.59 -17.66 19.12
N SER A 235 3.45 -18.98 18.95
CA SER A 235 3.92 -19.98 19.92
C SER A 235 3.29 -19.79 21.30
N GLN A 236 4.07 -19.59 22.37
CA GLN A 236 3.54 -19.34 23.71
C GLN A 236 2.52 -18.19 23.74
N SER A 237 2.76 -17.07 23.05
CA SER A 237 1.78 -15.97 23.05
C SER A 237 0.53 -16.32 22.24
N ALA A 238 0.63 -17.15 21.20
CA ALA A 238 -0.54 -17.76 20.56
C ALA A 238 -1.34 -18.61 21.57
N GLY A 239 -0.68 -19.38 22.45
CA GLY A 239 -1.37 -20.14 23.51
C GLY A 239 -2.10 -19.24 24.53
N ARG A 240 -1.54 -18.07 24.84
CA ARG A 240 -2.23 -17.05 25.66
C ARG A 240 -3.42 -16.45 24.93
N LEU A 241 -3.24 -16.12 23.66
CA LEU A 241 -4.25 -15.52 22.82
C LEU A 241 -5.39 -16.50 22.49
N HIS A 242 -5.10 -17.79 22.38
CA HIS A 242 -6.09 -18.87 22.31
C HIS A 242 -6.97 -18.90 23.56
N THR A 243 -6.36 -18.84 24.75
CA THR A 243 -7.12 -18.76 26.01
C THR A 243 -7.90 -17.45 26.08
N TYR A 244 -7.32 -16.34 25.62
CA TYR A 244 -7.98 -15.04 25.56
C TYR A 244 -9.22 -15.09 24.65
N TYR A 245 -9.08 -15.59 23.43
CA TYR A 245 -10.18 -15.73 22.46
C TYR A 245 -11.34 -16.53 23.05
N ASN A 246 -11.06 -17.69 23.64
CA ASN A 246 -12.10 -18.57 24.16
C ASN A 246 -12.76 -18.05 25.45
N SER A 247 -12.01 -17.38 26.33
CA SER A 247 -12.47 -17.10 27.70
C SER A 247 -12.62 -15.61 28.02
N ILE A 248 -11.92 -14.72 27.34
CA ILE A 248 -11.85 -13.28 27.67
C ILE A 248 -12.54 -12.42 26.62
N GLN A 249 -12.26 -12.65 25.33
CA GLN A 249 -12.93 -11.94 24.22
C GLN A 249 -14.46 -11.92 24.33
N PRO A 250 -15.19 -13.01 24.68
CA PRO A 250 -16.64 -12.93 24.88
C PRO A 250 -17.10 -12.03 26.04
N LEU A 251 -16.20 -11.63 26.93
CA LEU A 251 -16.47 -10.70 28.03
C LEU A 251 -16.10 -9.25 27.67
N THR A 252 -15.08 -9.08 26.83
CA THR A 252 -14.50 -7.78 26.50
C THR A 252 -15.03 -7.22 25.19
N ASP A 253 -15.15 -8.04 24.15
CA ASP A 253 -15.57 -7.66 22.80
C ASP A 253 -14.76 -6.47 22.23
N ILE A 254 -13.43 -6.56 22.34
CA ILE A 254 -12.48 -5.47 22.04
C ILE A 254 -11.68 -5.69 20.74
N LEU A 255 -11.62 -6.93 20.24
CA LEU A 255 -10.92 -7.33 19.02
C LEU A 255 -11.89 -7.59 17.86
N ASP A 256 -11.53 -7.17 16.65
CA ASP A 256 -12.29 -7.50 15.43
C ASP A 256 -11.98 -8.91 14.93
N ALA A 257 -10.73 -9.35 15.06
CA ALA A 257 -10.31 -10.69 14.71
C ALA A 257 -9.08 -11.13 15.52
N VAL A 258 -8.79 -12.42 15.47
CA VAL A 258 -7.63 -13.04 16.10
C VAL A 258 -6.87 -13.91 15.10
N VAL A 259 -5.56 -13.77 15.05
CA VAL A 259 -4.64 -14.64 14.34
C VAL A 259 -3.80 -15.42 15.36
N LEU A 260 -3.85 -16.75 15.30
CA LEU A 260 -3.02 -17.64 16.11
C LEU A 260 -1.94 -18.25 15.23
N HIS A 261 -0.69 -17.91 15.51
CA HIS A 261 0.45 -18.39 14.74
C HIS A 261 1.23 -19.44 15.55
N GLY A 262 1.42 -20.64 15.01
CA GLY A 262 2.16 -21.72 15.69
C GLY A 262 1.44 -22.27 16.92
N GLY A 263 0.22 -22.76 16.74
CA GLY A 263 -0.60 -23.42 17.76
C GLY A 263 -2.11 -23.22 17.59
N GLY A 264 -2.83 -23.27 18.71
CA GLY A 264 -4.21 -22.78 18.80
C GLY A 264 -5.30 -23.82 19.01
N GLY A 265 -4.96 -25.12 19.09
CA GLY A 265 -5.84 -26.21 19.56
C GLY A 265 -7.28 -26.22 19.03
N GLU A 266 -8.18 -26.91 19.73
CA GLU A 266 -9.61 -26.70 19.52
C GLU A 266 -10.06 -25.36 20.15
N VAL A 267 -10.98 -24.67 19.49
CA VAL A 267 -11.65 -23.46 19.97
C VAL A 267 -13.16 -23.65 20.05
N ARG A 268 -13.80 -22.80 20.84
CA ARG A 268 -15.25 -22.69 20.93
C ARG A 268 -15.88 -22.37 19.58
N THR A 269 -17.08 -22.91 19.37
CA THR A 269 -17.86 -22.77 18.12
C THR A 269 -19.08 -21.86 18.28
N ASP A 270 -19.27 -21.30 19.47
CA ASP A 270 -20.36 -20.39 19.83
C ASP A 270 -19.92 -18.91 19.86
N LEU A 271 -18.73 -18.60 19.35
CA LEU A 271 -18.17 -17.25 19.26
C LEU A 271 -18.28 -16.73 17.83
N ASP A 272 -18.57 -15.44 17.69
CA ASP A 272 -18.80 -14.79 16.39
C ASP A 272 -17.58 -14.01 15.88
N THR A 273 -16.55 -13.81 16.71
CA THR A 273 -15.30 -13.10 16.32
C THR A 273 -14.48 -13.97 15.36
N PRO A 274 -14.12 -13.49 14.15
CA PRO A 274 -13.25 -14.22 13.23
C PRO A 274 -11.92 -14.64 13.85
N LEU A 275 -11.53 -15.88 13.58
CA LEU A 275 -10.29 -16.50 14.03
C LEU A 275 -9.56 -17.19 12.88
N PHE A 276 -8.30 -16.84 12.68
CA PHE A 276 -7.40 -17.49 11.74
C PHE A 276 -6.28 -18.23 12.48
N LYS A 277 -6.06 -19.51 12.17
CA LYS A 277 -4.91 -20.29 12.65
C LYS A 277 -3.92 -20.51 11.52
N LEU A 278 -2.66 -20.19 11.74
CA LEU A 278 -1.55 -20.48 10.83
C LEU A 278 -0.54 -21.38 11.53
N ASN A 279 -0.30 -22.57 10.98
CA ASN A 279 0.62 -23.55 11.54
C ASN A 279 1.67 -23.97 10.51
N SER A 280 2.90 -24.18 10.97
CA SER A 280 3.95 -24.81 10.18
C SER A 280 3.80 -26.34 10.20
N GLU A 281 4.46 -27.03 9.26
CA GLU A 281 4.64 -28.49 9.34
C GLU A 281 5.21 -28.91 10.70
N GLY A 282 6.16 -28.14 11.24
CA GLY A 282 6.79 -28.41 12.54
C GLY A 282 5.79 -28.36 13.70
N ASP A 283 4.86 -27.40 13.69
CA ASP A 283 3.82 -27.26 14.71
C ASP A 283 2.89 -28.45 14.73
N VAL A 284 2.44 -28.88 13.54
CA VAL A 284 1.57 -30.04 13.38
C VAL A 284 2.31 -31.31 13.82
N ALA A 285 3.57 -31.50 13.39
CA ALA A 285 4.37 -32.69 13.69
C ALA A 285 4.53 -32.95 15.18
N ILE A 286 4.73 -31.90 15.99
CA ILE A 286 4.93 -32.02 17.44
C ILE A 286 3.64 -31.75 18.23
N ASN A 287 2.52 -31.56 17.54
CA ASN A 287 1.24 -31.10 18.09
C ASN A 287 1.42 -29.88 19.03
N LEU A 288 2.19 -28.88 18.57
CA LEU A 288 2.53 -27.71 19.38
C LEU A 288 1.24 -26.97 19.76
N LEU A 289 0.96 -26.89 21.06
CA LEU A 289 -0.24 -26.22 21.58
C LEU A 289 -1.54 -26.67 20.89
N GLY A 290 -1.62 -27.97 20.55
CA GLY A 290 -2.80 -28.54 19.90
C GLY A 290 -2.89 -28.28 18.40
N ALA A 291 -1.82 -27.89 17.70
CA ALA A 291 -1.87 -27.60 16.26
C ALA A 291 -2.39 -28.77 15.40
N ALA A 292 -2.21 -30.03 15.83
CA ALA A 292 -2.76 -31.21 15.14
C ALA A 292 -4.21 -31.54 15.56
N GLU A 293 -4.77 -30.83 16.54
CA GLU A 293 -6.16 -30.96 17.00
C GLU A 293 -7.09 -30.13 16.09
N ARG A 294 -7.32 -30.64 14.88
CA ARG A 294 -8.02 -29.93 13.81
C ARG A 294 -9.52 -29.79 14.05
N GLN A 295 -10.06 -28.65 13.64
CA GLN A 295 -11.48 -28.41 13.49
C GLN A 295 -11.78 -28.07 12.03
N PRO A 296 -12.95 -28.44 11.49
CA PRO A 296 -13.34 -28.01 10.16
C PRO A 296 -13.48 -26.48 10.12
N ASP A 297 -13.08 -25.90 9.00
CA ASP A 297 -13.33 -24.50 8.68
C ASP A 297 -14.83 -24.16 8.78
N SER A 298 -15.13 -22.92 9.18
CA SER A 298 -16.50 -22.42 9.38
C SER A 298 -16.62 -20.92 9.04
N ASP A 299 -17.78 -20.31 9.19
CA ASP A 299 -17.98 -18.88 8.90
C ASP A 299 -17.16 -17.94 9.80
N VAL A 300 -16.53 -18.45 10.87
CA VAL A 300 -15.70 -17.70 11.85
C VAL A 300 -14.33 -18.34 12.14
N LEU A 301 -14.03 -19.50 11.55
CA LEU A 301 -12.75 -20.20 11.74
C LEU A 301 -12.12 -20.58 10.40
N ARG A 302 -10.85 -20.23 10.26
CA ARG A 302 -9.97 -20.68 9.18
C ARG A 302 -8.67 -21.24 9.73
N THR A 303 -8.22 -22.37 9.19
CA THR A 303 -6.94 -22.99 9.58
C THR A 303 -6.11 -23.31 8.35
N TRP A 304 -4.89 -22.77 8.29
CA TRP A 304 -3.91 -23.09 7.27
C TRP A 304 -2.68 -23.76 7.87
N GLU A 305 -2.16 -24.74 7.14
CA GLU A 305 -0.96 -25.49 7.50
C GLU A 305 0.03 -25.44 6.33
N VAL A 306 1.27 -24.99 6.58
CA VAL A 306 2.27 -24.77 5.53
C VAL A 306 3.26 -25.95 5.50
N ALA A 307 3.19 -26.74 4.43
CA ALA A 307 4.02 -27.92 4.24
C ALA A 307 5.49 -27.52 4.02
N GLY A 308 6.40 -28.26 4.64
CA GLY A 308 7.84 -28.01 4.63
C GLY A 308 8.32 -26.88 5.56
N ALA A 309 7.44 -26.02 6.07
CA ALA A 309 7.80 -24.91 6.96
C ALA A 309 8.14 -25.37 8.39
N SER A 310 8.99 -24.62 9.09
CA SER A 310 9.37 -24.88 10.48
C SER A 310 8.91 -23.77 11.41
N HIS A 311 8.75 -24.07 12.69
CA HIS A 311 8.30 -23.11 13.71
C HIS A 311 9.27 -21.92 13.87
N GLY A 312 10.58 -22.20 13.81
CA GLY A 312 11.61 -21.20 13.57
C GLY A 312 12.22 -21.45 12.20
N ASP A 313 11.70 -20.78 11.18
CA ASP A 313 12.24 -20.85 9.83
C ASP A 313 13.47 -19.96 9.63
N TRP A 314 14.02 -20.00 8.43
CA TRP A 314 15.21 -19.23 8.10
C TRP A 314 15.02 -17.73 8.33
N LYS A 315 13.92 -17.15 7.85
CA LYS A 315 13.66 -15.70 7.94
C LYS A 315 13.60 -15.26 9.39
N LEU A 316 12.81 -15.93 10.24
CA LEU A 316 12.71 -15.55 11.65
C LEU A 316 14.08 -15.51 12.32
N ILE A 317 14.90 -16.55 12.10
CA ILE A 317 16.17 -16.69 12.79
C ILE A 317 17.21 -15.68 12.28
N THR A 318 17.22 -15.37 10.98
CA THR A 318 18.15 -14.38 10.42
C THR A 318 17.76 -12.95 10.76
N ASP A 319 16.48 -12.60 10.74
CA ASP A 319 16.03 -11.23 10.98
C ASP A 319 16.09 -10.89 12.48
N TYR A 320 15.77 -11.85 13.34
CA TYR A 320 15.94 -11.67 14.78
C TYR A 320 17.41 -11.64 15.22
N GLY A 321 18.30 -12.28 14.47
CA GLY A 321 19.71 -12.49 14.81
C GLY A 321 20.47 -11.22 15.21
N PRO A 322 20.56 -10.21 14.33
CA PRO A 322 21.26 -8.95 14.60
C PRO A 322 20.73 -8.21 15.83
N LEU A 323 19.39 -8.13 15.98
CA LEU A 323 18.74 -7.45 17.10
C LEU A 323 19.02 -8.17 18.43
N ARG A 324 18.93 -9.50 18.45
CA ARG A 324 19.27 -10.30 19.63
C ARG A 324 20.75 -10.20 19.98
N LEU A 325 21.64 -10.22 18.99
CA LEU A 325 23.06 -10.06 19.22
C LEU A 325 23.37 -8.69 19.84
N ARG A 326 22.71 -7.63 19.36
CA ARG A 326 22.84 -6.26 19.87
C ARG A 326 22.39 -6.16 21.33
N ASP A 327 21.18 -6.63 21.64
CA ASP A 327 20.53 -6.31 22.92
C ASP A 327 20.72 -7.39 23.99
N ILE A 328 20.91 -8.65 23.60
CA ILE A 328 21.12 -9.79 24.51
C ILE A 328 22.58 -10.25 24.50
N GLY A 329 23.35 -9.96 23.44
CA GLY A 329 24.74 -10.39 23.30
C GLY A 329 24.91 -11.82 22.80
N THR A 330 23.85 -12.44 22.26
CA THR A 330 23.89 -13.80 21.70
C THR A 330 23.07 -13.90 20.43
N LEU A 331 23.51 -14.72 19.48
CA LEU A 331 22.68 -15.12 18.34
C LEU A 331 21.68 -16.21 18.75
N PRO A 332 20.52 -16.31 18.07
CA PRO A 332 19.61 -17.43 18.26
C PRO A 332 20.25 -18.75 17.83
N GLY A 333 19.80 -19.86 18.44
CA GLY A 333 20.19 -21.20 17.98
C GLY A 333 19.75 -21.40 16.52
N GLY A 334 20.53 -22.18 15.76
CA GLY A 334 20.28 -22.39 14.32
C GLY A 334 20.76 -21.25 13.41
N HIS A 335 21.14 -20.08 13.95
CA HIS A 335 21.63 -18.96 13.14
C HIS A 335 22.88 -19.36 12.31
N PRO A 336 22.99 -18.95 11.03
CA PRO A 336 24.06 -19.38 10.13
C PRO A 336 25.49 -19.05 10.58
N ASP A 337 25.66 -17.94 11.32
CA ASP A 337 26.96 -17.58 11.91
C ASP A 337 27.38 -18.43 13.12
N LEU A 338 26.53 -19.34 13.58
CA LEU A 338 26.84 -20.29 14.64
C LEU A 338 27.16 -21.67 14.06
N PRO A 339 27.97 -22.48 14.77
CA PRO A 339 28.18 -23.87 14.37
C PRO A 339 26.85 -24.64 14.36
N GLN A 340 26.64 -25.45 13.33
CA GLN A 340 25.47 -26.31 13.24
C GLN A 340 25.45 -27.33 14.37
N THR A 341 24.35 -27.36 15.14
CA THR A 341 24.20 -28.26 16.30
C THR A 341 23.11 -29.31 16.16
N CYS A 342 22.18 -29.13 15.22
CA CYS A 342 21.10 -30.10 14.98
C CYS A 342 21.58 -31.26 14.11
N ASP A 343 20.84 -32.37 14.13
CA ASP A 343 21.22 -33.60 13.44
C ASP A 343 21.17 -33.44 11.91
N LEU A 344 20.23 -32.63 11.41
CA LEU A 344 20.16 -32.17 10.02
C LEU A 344 20.47 -30.67 9.94
N PRO A 345 20.92 -30.13 8.79
CA PRO A 345 21.04 -28.69 8.56
C PRO A 345 19.74 -27.97 8.94
N SER A 346 19.84 -27.03 9.88
CA SER A 346 18.70 -26.38 10.52
C SER A 346 18.01 -25.40 9.59
N LEU A 347 16.79 -25.01 9.97
CA LEU A 347 15.98 -23.96 9.37
C LEU A 347 15.41 -24.39 8.02
N SER A 348 14.09 -24.53 7.97
CA SER A 348 13.38 -24.65 6.70
C SER A 348 13.59 -23.40 5.84
N ARG A 349 13.64 -23.59 4.51
CA ARG A 349 13.65 -22.51 3.51
C ARG A 349 12.29 -22.26 2.87
N VAL A 350 11.22 -22.84 3.42
CA VAL A 350 9.86 -22.50 2.98
C VAL A 350 9.51 -21.13 3.58
N PRO A 351 9.23 -20.09 2.75
CA PRO A 351 8.97 -18.74 3.24
C PRO A 351 7.54 -18.62 3.80
N GLN A 352 7.30 -19.15 4.99
CA GLN A 352 5.98 -19.16 5.63
C GLN A 352 5.43 -17.74 5.82
N HIS A 353 6.29 -16.75 5.97
CA HIS A 353 5.88 -15.36 6.09
C HIS A 353 5.05 -14.85 4.90
N GLN A 354 5.25 -15.38 3.70
CA GLN A 354 4.44 -15.04 2.53
C GLN A 354 2.98 -15.49 2.74
N VAL A 355 2.77 -16.64 3.38
CA VAL A 355 1.43 -17.12 3.75
C VAL A 355 0.87 -16.31 4.92
N GLN A 356 1.72 -15.94 5.88
CA GLN A 356 1.33 -15.09 7.00
C GLN A 356 0.86 -13.69 6.55
N ALA A 357 1.53 -13.11 5.56
CA ALA A 357 1.09 -11.87 4.91
C ALA A 357 -0.33 -11.99 4.33
N ALA A 358 -0.59 -13.05 3.56
CA ALA A 358 -1.93 -13.31 3.04
C ALA A 358 -2.97 -13.54 4.16
N VAL A 359 -2.59 -14.17 5.27
CA VAL A 359 -3.48 -14.34 6.44
C VAL A 359 -3.94 -12.98 6.96
N TYR A 360 -3.08 -11.97 7.04
CA TYR A 360 -3.50 -10.63 7.47
C TYR A 360 -4.47 -10.00 6.47
N ASP A 361 -4.16 -10.02 5.17
CA ASP A 361 -5.03 -9.44 4.14
C ASP A 361 -6.40 -10.10 4.09
N HIS A 362 -6.45 -11.44 4.18
CA HIS A 362 -7.71 -12.17 4.25
C HIS A 362 -8.46 -11.91 5.55
N THR A 363 -7.76 -11.71 6.67
CA THR A 363 -8.42 -11.38 7.94
C THR A 363 -9.04 -9.99 7.87
N VAL A 364 -8.37 -9.03 7.23
CA VAL A 364 -8.93 -7.69 6.95
C VAL A 364 -10.14 -7.80 6.05
N ALA A 365 -10.04 -8.47 4.91
CA ALA A 365 -11.17 -8.64 3.99
C ALA A 365 -12.36 -9.36 4.66
N TRP A 366 -12.10 -10.25 5.62
CA TRP A 366 -13.13 -10.94 6.39
C TRP A 366 -13.90 -9.99 7.30
N VAL A 367 -13.21 -9.12 8.03
CA VAL A 367 -13.86 -8.18 8.97
C VAL A 367 -14.40 -6.93 8.28
N ALA A 368 -13.70 -6.43 7.27
CA ALA A 368 -14.02 -5.19 6.57
C ALA A 368 -15.01 -5.41 5.43
N ASP A 369 -14.93 -6.52 4.70
CA ASP A 369 -15.72 -6.72 3.47
C ASP A 369 -16.67 -7.93 3.56
N GLY A 370 -16.62 -8.68 4.67
CA GLY A 370 -17.36 -9.93 4.83
C GLY A 370 -16.89 -11.05 3.88
N VAL A 371 -15.70 -10.91 3.30
CA VAL A 371 -15.11 -11.89 2.38
C VAL A 371 -14.36 -12.94 3.18
N GLN A 372 -14.92 -14.15 3.28
CA GLN A 372 -14.27 -15.22 4.02
C GLN A 372 -12.95 -15.64 3.33
N PRO A 373 -11.88 -15.95 4.10
CA PRO A 373 -10.65 -16.47 3.54
C PRO A 373 -10.87 -17.79 2.80
N PRO A 374 -10.00 -18.14 1.83
CA PRO A 374 -10.05 -19.45 1.19
C PRO A 374 -9.74 -20.58 2.19
N THR A 375 -10.32 -21.75 1.94
CA THR A 375 -9.99 -22.98 2.68
C THR A 375 -8.75 -23.63 2.06
N ALA A 376 -7.92 -24.29 2.86
CA ALA A 376 -6.79 -25.08 2.38
C ALA A 376 -6.88 -26.53 2.87
N ASP A 377 -6.40 -27.48 2.07
CA ASP A 377 -6.27 -28.87 2.52
C ASP A 377 -5.19 -28.94 3.63
N PRO A 378 -5.43 -29.69 4.72
CA PRO A 378 -4.44 -29.81 5.79
C PRO A 378 -3.27 -30.70 5.35
N ILE A 379 -2.15 -30.65 6.09
CA ILE A 379 -1.03 -31.58 5.92
C ILE A 379 -1.53 -33.01 6.16
N GLU A 380 -1.17 -33.93 5.28
CA GLU A 380 -1.58 -35.32 5.39
C GLU A 380 -0.87 -36.01 6.56
N LEU A 381 -1.67 -36.63 7.44
CA LEU A 381 -1.19 -37.45 8.56
C LEU A 381 -1.62 -38.90 8.35
N ASP A 382 -0.75 -39.85 8.71
CA ASP A 382 -1.08 -41.28 8.69
C ASP A 382 -1.91 -41.71 9.92
N GLU A 383 -2.17 -43.02 10.05
CA GLU A 383 -2.97 -43.55 11.17
C GLU A 383 -2.29 -43.36 12.53
N GLU A 384 -0.98 -43.15 12.54
CA GLU A 384 -0.15 -42.89 13.72
C GLU A 384 -0.04 -41.39 14.05
N GLY A 385 -0.54 -40.51 13.17
CA GLY A 385 -0.45 -39.06 13.32
C GLY A 385 0.88 -38.48 12.82
N GLU A 386 1.66 -39.26 12.08
CA GLU A 386 2.93 -38.82 11.48
C GLU A 386 2.68 -38.21 10.10
N ILE A 387 3.53 -37.26 9.69
CA ILE A 387 3.39 -36.59 8.40
C ILE A 387 3.65 -37.56 7.25
N VAL A 388 2.70 -37.65 6.34
CA VAL A 388 2.84 -38.40 5.09
C VAL A 388 3.80 -37.66 4.16
N ARG A 389 4.82 -38.38 3.68
CA ARG A 389 5.87 -37.84 2.81
C ARG A 389 5.89 -38.52 1.44
N ASP A 390 6.32 -37.81 0.42
CA ASP A 390 6.54 -38.35 -0.92
C ASP A 390 7.91 -39.06 -1.05
N GLU A 391 8.27 -39.47 -2.27
CA GLU A 391 9.53 -40.18 -2.55
C GLU A 391 10.79 -39.33 -2.32
N LEU A 392 10.67 -37.99 -2.34
CA LEU A 392 11.76 -37.06 -2.04
C LEU A 392 11.83 -36.72 -0.54
N GLY A 393 10.82 -37.12 0.25
CA GLY A 393 10.73 -36.82 1.67
C GLY A 393 9.97 -35.53 1.99
N LEU A 394 9.26 -34.96 1.02
CA LEU A 394 8.48 -33.73 1.18
C LEU A 394 7.08 -34.09 1.71
N ALA A 395 6.56 -33.29 2.64
CA ALA A 395 5.21 -33.49 3.18
C ALA A 395 4.13 -33.36 2.10
N GLN A 396 3.10 -34.19 2.20
CA GLN A 396 1.90 -34.16 1.36
C GLN A 396 0.77 -33.37 2.05
N GLY A 397 -0.16 -32.85 1.26
CA GLY A 397 -1.19 -31.91 1.74
C GLY A 397 -0.61 -30.55 2.16
N GLY A 398 -1.42 -29.75 2.84
CA GLY A 398 -1.05 -28.40 3.26
C GLY A 398 -0.95 -27.42 2.10
N ILE A 399 -0.69 -26.15 2.44
CA ILE A 399 -0.24 -25.15 1.48
C ILE A 399 1.21 -25.49 1.11
N ARG A 400 1.44 -25.74 -0.18
CA ARG A 400 2.75 -26.04 -0.74
C ARG A 400 3.22 -24.85 -1.58
N LEU A 401 4.20 -24.13 -1.06
CA LEU A 401 4.85 -23.02 -1.78
C LEU A 401 5.85 -23.57 -2.82
N PRO A 402 6.38 -22.73 -3.74
CA PRO A 402 7.37 -23.18 -4.73
C PRO A 402 8.58 -23.90 -4.12
N ALA A 403 9.01 -23.53 -2.92
CA ALA A 403 10.08 -24.21 -2.18
C ALA A 403 9.78 -25.68 -1.83
N GLN A 404 8.50 -26.08 -1.88
CA GLN A 404 7.99 -27.43 -1.62
C GLN A 404 7.52 -28.14 -2.90
N ASP A 405 6.90 -27.44 -3.84
CA ASP A 405 6.41 -28.02 -5.11
C ASP A 405 7.48 -28.11 -6.20
N VAL A 406 8.45 -27.20 -6.17
CA VAL A 406 9.58 -27.14 -7.11
C VAL A 406 10.88 -27.16 -6.31
N PRO A 407 11.13 -28.24 -5.52
CA PRO A 407 12.19 -28.28 -4.53
C PRO A 407 13.57 -28.28 -5.19
N VAL A 408 14.48 -27.46 -4.65
CA VAL A 408 15.94 -27.66 -4.80
C VAL A 408 16.55 -28.31 -3.55
N ARG A 409 15.74 -28.44 -2.51
CA ARG A 409 16.09 -28.91 -1.17
C ARG A 409 14.88 -29.68 -0.63
N VAL A 410 15.14 -30.67 0.23
CA VAL A 410 14.10 -31.25 1.09
C VAL A 410 13.94 -30.34 2.29
N ASN A 411 12.85 -29.57 2.29
CA ASN A 411 12.44 -28.78 3.45
C ASN A 411 11.52 -29.60 4.34
N SER A 412 11.71 -29.48 5.66
CA SER A 412 10.94 -30.20 6.67
C SER A 412 10.78 -29.33 7.90
N GLY A 413 9.59 -29.36 8.51
CA GLY A 413 9.34 -28.73 9.80
C GLY A 413 9.98 -29.46 10.97
N VAL A 414 10.47 -30.68 10.74
CA VAL A 414 11.00 -31.59 11.76
C VAL A 414 12.52 -31.68 11.70
N ASN A 415 13.16 -31.61 12.88
CA ASN A 415 14.56 -31.91 13.10
C ASN A 415 14.79 -32.34 14.57
N SER A 416 16.00 -32.79 14.91
CA SER A 416 16.37 -33.24 16.25
C SER A 416 17.75 -32.73 16.64
N GLY A 417 18.03 -32.72 17.94
CA GLY A 417 19.28 -32.21 18.49
C GLY A 417 19.09 -31.45 19.80
N PRO A 418 20.12 -30.75 20.29
CA PRO A 418 20.06 -29.97 21.52
C PRO A 418 19.21 -28.70 21.38
N GLY A 419 18.67 -28.22 22.50
CA GLY A 419 17.98 -26.92 22.52
C GLY A 419 16.71 -26.90 21.68
N PHE A 420 16.59 -25.92 20.79
CA PHE A 420 15.40 -25.69 19.96
C PHE A 420 15.44 -26.39 18.60
N CYS A 421 16.36 -27.34 18.36
CA CYS A 421 16.42 -28.08 17.10
C CYS A 421 15.08 -28.71 16.66
N PHE A 422 14.19 -29.06 17.60
CA PHE A 422 12.86 -29.59 17.28
C PHE A 422 11.88 -28.54 16.72
N LEU A 423 12.21 -27.25 16.81
CA LEU A 423 11.46 -26.12 16.25
C LEU A 423 12.13 -25.56 14.98
N ASP A 424 13.44 -25.72 14.86
CA ASP A 424 14.22 -25.19 13.74
C ASP A 424 13.89 -25.88 12.41
N GLY A 425 13.33 -27.09 12.42
CA GLY A 425 13.17 -27.89 11.20
C GLY A 425 14.49 -28.11 10.46
N SER A 426 14.42 -28.46 9.17
CA SER A 426 15.61 -28.73 8.38
C SER A 426 15.46 -28.40 6.90
N SER A 427 16.61 -28.21 6.25
CA SER A 427 16.69 -27.97 4.82
C SER A 427 17.92 -28.64 4.20
N VAL A 428 17.69 -29.77 3.52
CA VAL A 428 18.77 -30.62 2.95
C VAL A 428 18.81 -30.46 1.43
N PRO A 429 19.93 -29.98 0.83
CA PRO A 429 20.04 -29.89 -0.62
C PRO A 429 19.80 -31.22 -1.34
N LEU A 430 19.06 -31.18 -2.44
CA LEU A 430 18.93 -32.34 -3.32
C LEU A 430 20.23 -32.57 -4.07
N ALA A 431 20.50 -33.84 -4.40
CA ALA A 431 21.67 -34.20 -5.20
C ALA A 431 21.55 -33.65 -6.63
N GLU A 432 22.67 -33.23 -7.23
CA GLU A 432 22.67 -32.60 -8.56
C GLU A 432 22.16 -33.51 -9.68
N ASP A 433 22.29 -34.82 -9.56
CA ASP A 433 21.72 -35.78 -10.52
C ASP A 433 20.19 -35.82 -10.45
N VAL A 434 19.62 -35.71 -9.25
CA VAL A 434 18.17 -35.53 -9.03
C VAL A 434 17.72 -34.18 -9.59
N LEU A 435 18.44 -33.10 -9.31
CA LEU A 435 18.11 -31.76 -9.83
C LEU A 435 18.18 -31.71 -11.36
N ALA A 436 19.14 -32.40 -11.99
CA ALA A 436 19.25 -32.46 -13.44
C ALA A 436 18.13 -33.30 -14.09
N GLU A 437 17.58 -34.29 -13.38
CA GLU A 437 16.41 -35.06 -13.82
C GLU A 437 15.11 -34.25 -13.70
N LEU A 438 14.90 -33.59 -12.56
CA LEU A 438 13.73 -32.74 -12.31
C LEU A 438 13.74 -31.48 -13.19
N TYR A 439 14.92 -30.86 -13.32
CA TYR A 439 15.11 -29.58 -14.01
C TYR A 439 16.27 -29.67 -15.02
N PRO A 440 16.01 -30.15 -16.24
CA PRO A 440 17.05 -30.30 -17.26
C PRO A 440 17.76 -29.00 -17.66
N THR A 441 17.14 -27.84 -17.39
CA THR A 441 17.74 -26.52 -17.60
C THR A 441 17.32 -25.56 -16.48
N PRO A 442 18.12 -24.51 -16.16
CA PRO A 442 17.70 -23.45 -15.25
C PRO A 442 16.40 -22.76 -15.65
N GLN A 443 16.15 -22.59 -16.95
CA GLN A 443 14.89 -22.06 -17.48
C GLN A 443 13.70 -22.95 -17.12
N ALA A 444 13.83 -24.27 -17.23
CA ALA A 444 12.76 -25.21 -16.88
C ALA A 444 12.45 -25.21 -15.37
N TYR A 445 13.43 -24.90 -14.52
CA TYR A 445 13.19 -24.65 -13.10
C TYR A 445 12.42 -23.35 -12.90
N ALA A 446 12.89 -22.24 -13.50
CA ALA A 446 12.26 -20.93 -13.38
C ALA A 446 10.79 -20.92 -13.83
N GLU A 447 10.47 -21.58 -14.95
CA GLU A 447 9.09 -21.73 -15.44
C GLU A 447 8.19 -22.50 -14.47
N GLN A 448 8.73 -23.53 -13.80
CA GLN A 448 7.98 -24.28 -12.80
C GLN A 448 7.77 -23.46 -11.52
N VAL A 449 8.80 -22.72 -11.07
CA VAL A 449 8.67 -21.82 -9.93
C VAL A 449 7.62 -20.74 -10.20
N ALA A 450 7.67 -20.07 -11.35
CA ALA A 450 6.70 -19.05 -11.72
C ALA A 450 5.26 -19.62 -11.72
N ALA A 451 5.06 -20.79 -12.32
CA ALA A 451 3.75 -21.45 -12.33
C ALA A 451 3.26 -21.82 -10.92
N ALA A 452 4.16 -22.29 -10.04
CA ALA A 452 3.81 -22.60 -8.65
C ALA A 452 3.49 -21.33 -7.84
N THR A 453 4.22 -20.24 -8.06
CA THR A 453 3.98 -18.95 -7.42
C THR A 453 2.65 -18.35 -7.88
N GLU A 454 2.39 -18.35 -9.18
CA GLU A 454 1.11 -17.90 -9.76
C GLU A 454 -0.05 -18.73 -9.20
N HIS A 455 0.10 -20.05 -9.14
CA HIS A 455 -0.91 -20.91 -8.55
C HIS A 455 -1.19 -20.57 -7.08
N ALA A 456 -0.15 -20.36 -6.26
CA ALA A 456 -0.31 -19.98 -4.86
C ALA A 456 -1.03 -18.63 -4.71
N ALA A 457 -0.71 -17.65 -5.56
CA ALA A 457 -1.38 -16.35 -5.59
C ALA A 457 -2.84 -16.46 -6.05
N GLU A 458 -3.14 -17.26 -7.08
CA GLU A 458 -4.50 -17.52 -7.56
C GLU A 458 -5.38 -18.21 -6.51
N GLN A 459 -4.81 -19.08 -5.67
CA GLN A 459 -5.51 -19.67 -4.53
C GLN A 459 -5.67 -18.69 -3.35
N GLY A 460 -4.99 -17.54 -3.40
CA GLY A 460 -4.95 -16.56 -2.32
C GLY A 460 -4.07 -16.99 -1.14
N TYR A 461 -3.17 -17.96 -1.31
CA TYR A 461 -2.28 -18.41 -0.23
C TYR A 461 -1.09 -17.49 0.00
N VAL A 462 -0.78 -16.61 -0.95
CA VAL A 462 0.24 -15.57 -0.85
C VAL A 462 -0.32 -14.27 -1.46
N PRO A 463 0.17 -13.08 -1.07
CA PRO A 463 -0.22 -11.82 -1.68
C PRO A 463 0.03 -11.77 -3.18
N ALA A 464 -0.75 -11.00 -3.93
CA ALA A 464 -0.57 -10.86 -5.38
C ALA A 464 0.80 -10.25 -5.76
N ASN A 465 1.38 -9.46 -4.86
CA ASN A 465 2.70 -8.84 -5.00
C ASN A 465 3.84 -9.71 -4.42
N VAL A 466 3.63 -11.01 -4.17
CA VAL A 466 4.67 -11.93 -3.63
C VAL A 466 5.98 -11.93 -4.43
N ALA A 467 5.94 -11.49 -5.69
CA ALA A 467 7.10 -11.28 -6.54
C ALA A 467 8.14 -10.29 -5.98
N VAL A 468 7.70 -9.30 -5.18
CA VAL A 468 8.59 -8.31 -4.55
C VAL A 468 9.13 -8.79 -3.20
N ASP A 469 8.75 -9.99 -2.76
CA ASP A 469 9.21 -10.53 -1.49
C ASP A 469 10.73 -10.70 -1.45
N GLN A 470 11.33 -10.32 -0.33
CA GLN A 470 12.78 -10.27 -0.20
C GLN A 470 13.45 -11.65 -0.30
N ALA A 471 12.71 -12.73 0.00
CA ALA A 471 13.25 -14.10 0.00
C ALA A 471 13.82 -14.50 -1.37
N TRP A 472 13.23 -14.01 -2.47
CA TRP A 472 13.72 -14.29 -3.83
C TRP A 472 15.17 -13.84 -4.04
N TYR A 473 15.56 -12.75 -3.39
CA TYR A 473 16.87 -12.10 -3.53
C TYR A 473 17.85 -12.53 -2.44
N SER A 474 17.38 -12.64 -1.20
CA SER A 474 18.23 -13.03 -0.06
C SER A 474 18.68 -14.49 -0.18
N ASP A 475 17.82 -15.40 -0.63
CA ASP A 475 18.20 -16.80 -0.87
C ASP A 475 19.28 -16.94 -1.96
N LEU A 476 19.25 -16.08 -2.99
CA LEU A 476 20.31 -16.02 -3.99
C LEU A 476 21.65 -15.59 -3.37
N ALA A 477 21.65 -14.56 -2.51
CA ALA A 477 22.85 -14.12 -1.82
C ALA A 477 23.40 -15.20 -0.86
N TYR A 478 22.51 -15.90 -0.13
CA TYR A 478 22.90 -17.00 0.75
C TYR A 478 23.47 -18.19 -0.02
N LEU A 479 22.81 -18.61 -1.11
CA LEU A 479 23.31 -19.68 -1.98
C LEU A 479 24.72 -19.40 -2.49
N VAL A 480 24.97 -18.17 -2.94
CA VAL A 480 26.29 -17.75 -3.40
C VAL A 480 27.33 -17.81 -2.27
N GLY A 481 26.95 -17.40 -1.06
CA GLY A 481 27.80 -17.51 0.13
C GLY A 481 28.15 -18.97 0.48
N ASP A 482 27.16 -19.86 0.47
CA ASP A 482 27.35 -21.30 0.73
C ASP A 482 28.32 -21.92 -0.29
N LEU A 483 28.11 -21.65 -1.58
CA LEU A 483 28.98 -22.15 -2.66
C LEU A 483 30.41 -21.60 -2.54
N ALA A 484 30.58 -20.37 -2.07
CA ALA A 484 31.91 -19.80 -1.80
C ALA A 484 32.59 -20.48 -0.60
N GLY A 485 31.85 -20.73 0.47
CA GLY A 485 32.32 -21.48 1.64
C GLY A 485 32.75 -22.91 1.32
N GLU A 486 32.09 -23.53 0.34
CA GLU A 486 32.45 -24.84 -0.23
C GLU A 486 33.65 -24.78 -1.20
N GLY A 487 34.08 -23.58 -1.60
CA GLY A 487 35.15 -23.37 -2.57
C GLY A 487 34.76 -23.66 -4.02
N ARG A 488 33.45 -23.69 -4.31
CA ARG A 488 32.87 -23.94 -5.64
C ARG A 488 32.76 -22.69 -6.50
N ILE A 489 32.62 -21.54 -5.85
CA ILE A 489 32.69 -20.21 -6.47
C ILE A 489 33.86 -19.42 -5.85
N PRO A 490 34.68 -18.71 -6.65
CA PRO A 490 35.70 -17.81 -6.12
C PRO A 490 35.11 -16.73 -5.21
N GLU A 491 35.71 -16.49 -4.04
CA GLU A 491 35.24 -15.51 -3.05
C GLU A 491 34.96 -14.12 -3.64
N ALA A 492 35.83 -13.64 -4.53
CA ALA A 492 35.65 -12.35 -5.19
C ALA A 492 34.37 -12.30 -6.07
N LEU A 493 34.11 -13.37 -6.82
CA LEU A 493 32.90 -13.48 -7.63
C LEU A 493 31.65 -13.59 -6.74
N ALA A 494 31.75 -14.34 -5.65
CA ALA A 494 30.65 -14.48 -4.69
C ALA A 494 30.25 -13.13 -4.07
N VAL A 495 31.22 -12.30 -3.69
CA VAL A 495 30.97 -10.94 -3.19
C VAL A 495 30.30 -10.07 -4.24
N GLU A 496 30.73 -10.14 -5.50
CA GLU A 496 30.13 -9.37 -6.61
C GLU A 496 28.67 -9.80 -6.89
N LEU A 497 28.42 -11.10 -6.96
CA LEU A 497 27.07 -11.66 -7.18
C LEU A 497 26.13 -11.31 -6.03
N ALA A 498 26.56 -11.48 -4.77
CA ALA A 498 25.76 -11.14 -3.60
C ALA A 498 25.48 -9.63 -3.51
N THR A 499 26.45 -8.78 -3.87
CA THR A 499 26.26 -7.33 -3.93
C THR A 499 25.21 -6.98 -4.98
N THR A 500 25.27 -7.61 -6.16
CA THR A 500 24.33 -7.35 -7.27
C THR A 500 22.93 -7.83 -6.90
N ALA A 501 22.79 -9.01 -6.28
CA ALA A 501 21.52 -9.49 -5.74
C ALA A 501 20.94 -8.53 -4.67
N GLY A 502 21.78 -8.01 -3.78
CA GLY A 502 21.35 -7.01 -2.79
C GLY A 502 20.98 -5.66 -3.39
N HIS A 503 21.48 -5.30 -4.57
CA HIS A 503 20.99 -4.15 -5.31
C HIS A 503 19.61 -4.43 -5.90
N ALA A 504 19.39 -5.62 -6.45
CA ALA A 504 18.11 -6.05 -6.98
C ALA A 504 17.01 -6.00 -5.91
N LEU A 505 17.33 -6.52 -4.71
CA LEU A 505 16.46 -6.46 -3.54
C LEU A 505 16.01 -5.03 -3.22
N ARG A 506 16.96 -4.09 -3.06
CA ARG A 506 16.61 -2.70 -2.74
C ARG A 506 15.73 -2.05 -3.80
N HIS A 507 16.02 -2.29 -5.08
CA HIS A 507 15.16 -1.81 -6.16
C HIS A 507 13.76 -2.43 -6.09
N ALA A 508 13.63 -3.71 -5.72
CA ALA A 508 12.33 -4.34 -5.55
C ALA A 508 11.55 -3.76 -4.36
N ASP A 509 12.23 -3.51 -3.23
CA ASP A 509 11.65 -2.86 -2.04
C ASP A 509 11.18 -1.43 -2.35
N ASP A 510 11.96 -0.69 -3.15
CA ASP A 510 11.63 0.68 -3.58
C ASP A 510 10.55 0.73 -4.69
N GLY A 511 10.04 -0.43 -5.14
CA GLY A 511 9.07 -0.52 -6.25
C GLY A 511 9.67 -0.28 -7.65
N GLU A 512 10.99 -0.15 -7.75
CA GLU A 512 11.75 0.05 -8.99
C GLU A 512 12.02 -1.29 -9.73
N LEU A 513 10.95 -2.03 -10.05
CA LEU A 513 11.03 -3.42 -10.53
C LEU A 513 11.88 -3.58 -11.81
N ASP A 514 11.85 -2.61 -12.73
CA ASP A 514 12.70 -2.61 -13.93
C ASP A 514 14.21 -2.63 -13.58
N LEU A 515 14.60 -1.91 -12.52
CA LEU A 515 15.98 -1.90 -12.06
C LEU A 515 16.34 -3.18 -11.31
N ALA A 516 15.39 -3.78 -10.59
CA ALA A 516 15.57 -5.10 -9.99
C ALA A 516 15.81 -6.18 -11.06
N VAL A 517 15.01 -6.17 -12.13
CA VAL A 517 15.20 -7.04 -13.31
C VAL A 517 16.60 -6.84 -13.91
N GLU A 518 17.03 -5.59 -14.13
CA GLU A 518 18.36 -5.31 -14.69
C GLU A 518 19.49 -5.90 -13.81
N GLN A 519 19.38 -5.83 -12.48
CA GLN A 519 20.38 -6.42 -11.59
C GLN A 519 20.37 -7.95 -11.63
N LEU A 520 19.20 -8.59 -11.66
CA LEU A 520 19.13 -10.05 -11.78
C LEU A 520 19.66 -10.55 -13.13
N GLU A 521 19.38 -9.85 -14.24
CA GLU A 521 19.96 -10.14 -15.55
C GLU A 521 21.50 -10.03 -15.52
N ARG A 522 22.04 -9.06 -14.75
CA ARG A 522 23.49 -8.94 -14.53
C ARG A 522 24.05 -10.13 -13.75
N VAL A 523 23.36 -10.62 -12.72
CA VAL A 523 23.76 -11.86 -12.01
C VAL A 523 23.83 -13.03 -12.98
N VAL A 524 22.79 -13.22 -13.81
CA VAL A 524 22.73 -14.29 -14.82
C VAL A 524 23.88 -14.19 -15.81
N ALA A 525 24.17 -12.99 -16.33
CA ALA A 525 25.28 -12.77 -17.24
C ALA A 525 26.65 -13.03 -16.58
N GLN A 526 26.87 -12.51 -15.37
CA GLN A 526 28.12 -12.68 -14.63
C GLN A 526 28.44 -14.15 -14.37
N VAL A 527 27.46 -14.93 -13.89
CA VAL A 527 27.68 -16.35 -13.60
C VAL A 527 27.81 -17.20 -14.86
N SER A 528 27.12 -16.83 -15.95
CA SER A 528 27.22 -17.52 -17.25
C SER A 528 28.61 -17.38 -17.89
N ASP A 529 29.23 -16.20 -17.74
CA ASP A 529 30.55 -15.88 -18.30
C ASP A 529 31.73 -16.29 -17.39
N SER A 530 31.45 -16.83 -16.20
CA SER A 530 32.45 -17.20 -15.19
C SER A 530 32.99 -18.62 -15.34
N ASP A 531 34.26 -18.82 -14.97
CA ASP A 531 34.92 -20.13 -14.90
C ASP A 531 34.68 -20.78 -13.52
N VAL A 532 33.48 -21.33 -13.33
CA VAL A 532 33.03 -22.05 -12.12
C VAL A 532 32.52 -23.45 -12.50
N ASP A 533 32.38 -24.36 -11.54
CA ASP A 533 31.86 -25.70 -11.86
C ASP A 533 30.41 -25.65 -12.38
N ASP A 534 30.09 -26.50 -13.36
CA ASP A 534 28.78 -26.52 -14.04
C ASP A 534 27.59 -26.62 -13.06
N ALA A 535 27.75 -27.35 -11.95
CA ALA A 535 26.70 -27.51 -10.97
C ALA A 535 26.50 -26.25 -10.12
N ALA A 536 27.56 -25.56 -9.72
CA ALA A 536 27.48 -24.27 -9.03
C ALA A 536 26.89 -23.19 -9.95
N GLN A 537 27.30 -23.18 -11.22
CA GLN A 537 26.72 -22.32 -12.24
C GLN A 537 25.21 -22.57 -12.37
N ALA A 538 24.80 -23.84 -12.51
CA ALA A 538 23.39 -24.20 -12.63
C ALA A 538 22.57 -23.83 -11.38
N ALA A 539 23.14 -23.97 -10.18
CA ALA A 539 22.47 -23.60 -8.93
C ALA A 539 22.16 -22.10 -8.87
N VAL A 540 23.16 -21.24 -9.15
CA VAL A 540 22.97 -19.78 -9.17
C VAL A 540 22.00 -19.36 -10.27
N LEU A 541 22.12 -19.96 -11.47
CA LEU A 541 21.21 -19.67 -12.59
C LEU A 541 19.77 -20.07 -12.26
N ARG A 542 19.54 -21.23 -11.63
CA ARG A 542 18.19 -21.64 -11.19
C ARG A 542 17.55 -20.58 -10.31
N GLN A 543 18.25 -20.14 -9.27
CA GLN A 543 17.70 -19.16 -8.32
C GLN A 543 17.50 -17.78 -8.96
N ALA A 544 18.50 -17.26 -9.69
CA ALA A 544 18.41 -15.94 -10.31
C ALA A 544 17.33 -15.87 -11.41
N MET A 545 17.18 -16.94 -12.21
CA MET A 545 16.13 -17.01 -13.23
C MET A 545 14.75 -17.23 -12.63
N ALA A 546 14.63 -17.95 -11.51
CA ALA A 546 13.38 -18.07 -10.77
C ALA A 546 12.93 -16.71 -10.21
N ALA A 547 13.84 -15.94 -9.60
CA ALA A 547 13.54 -14.56 -9.16
C ALA A 547 13.10 -13.65 -10.32
N LEU A 548 13.73 -13.78 -11.50
CA LEU A 548 13.29 -13.06 -12.71
C LEU A 548 11.90 -13.49 -13.18
N ALA A 549 11.58 -14.78 -13.09
CA ALA A 549 10.34 -15.34 -13.64
C ALA A 549 9.10 -15.05 -12.78
N VAL A 550 9.28 -14.72 -11.50
CA VAL A 550 8.17 -14.32 -10.60
C VAL A 550 7.89 -12.82 -10.65
N LEU A 551 8.87 -12.00 -11.06
CA LEU A 551 8.66 -10.57 -11.24
C LEU A 551 7.59 -10.31 -12.32
N PRO A 552 6.70 -9.32 -12.12
CA PRO A 552 5.70 -9.00 -13.11
C PRO A 552 6.39 -8.73 -14.44
N GLU A 553 5.86 -9.30 -15.53
CA GLU A 553 6.39 -9.03 -16.86
C GLU A 553 6.44 -7.51 -17.04
N ARG A 554 7.58 -7.01 -17.53
CA ARG A 554 7.70 -5.61 -17.93
C ARG A 554 6.49 -5.29 -18.79
N GLU A 555 5.54 -4.52 -18.25
CA GLU A 555 4.45 -4.01 -19.06
C GLU A 555 5.16 -3.34 -20.23
N PRO A 556 4.87 -3.75 -21.49
CA PRO A 556 5.45 -3.04 -22.60
C PRO A 556 5.02 -1.60 -22.39
N GLU A 557 6.01 -0.69 -22.23
CA GLU A 557 5.74 0.75 -22.23
C GLU A 557 4.70 0.96 -23.32
N PRO A 558 3.51 1.49 -23.00
CA PRO A 558 2.46 1.60 -23.99
C PRO A 558 3.10 2.26 -25.20
N GLU A 559 3.13 1.54 -26.34
CA GLU A 559 3.71 2.07 -27.57
C GLU A 559 3.16 3.49 -27.68
N PRO A 560 4.01 4.54 -27.73
CA PRO A 560 3.51 5.89 -27.58
C PRO A 560 2.42 6.11 -28.61
N GLU A 561 1.18 6.13 -28.13
CA GLU A 561 -0.03 6.39 -28.91
C GLU A 561 0.33 7.58 -29.79
N PRO A 562 0.26 7.46 -31.13
CA PRO A 562 0.90 8.40 -32.03
C PRO A 562 0.50 9.81 -31.63
N ALA A 563 1.45 10.53 -31.00
CA ALA A 563 1.16 11.67 -30.14
C ALA A 563 0.04 12.51 -30.76
N GLN A 564 -1.09 12.61 -30.07
CA GLN A 564 -2.27 13.26 -30.60
C GLN A 564 -1.86 14.63 -31.17
N ARG A 565 -1.85 14.77 -32.50
CA ARG A 565 -1.22 15.92 -33.15
C ARG A 565 -2.10 17.16 -33.13
N TYR A 566 -3.40 16.97 -32.96
CA TYR A 566 -4.47 17.97 -32.99
C TYR A 566 -5.58 17.55 -32.04
N GLY A 567 -6.30 18.53 -31.48
CA GLY A 567 -7.33 18.35 -30.45
C GLY A 567 -7.15 19.35 -29.31
N PHE A 568 -7.70 19.01 -28.16
CA PHE A 568 -7.61 19.75 -26.90
C PHE A 568 -6.50 19.16 -26.03
N PHE A 569 -5.79 20.03 -25.34
CA PHE A 569 -4.68 19.75 -24.45
C PHE A 569 -4.86 20.66 -23.23
N LEU A 570 -5.34 20.12 -22.12
CA LEU A 570 -5.63 20.84 -20.88
C LEU A 570 -4.52 20.56 -19.87
N THR A 571 -4.20 21.52 -19.03
CA THR A 571 -3.30 21.29 -17.90
C THR A 571 -3.88 21.83 -16.62
N ASN A 572 -3.80 21.05 -15.55
CA ASN A 572 -4.28 21.37 -14.21
C ASN A 572 -3.21 22.11 -13.39
N GLY A 573 -2.03 22.35 -13.99
CA GLY A 573 -0.87 22.88 -13.29
C GLY A 573 -0.20 24.06 -13.98
N TRP A 574 0.51 24.84 -13.17
CA TRP A 574 1.32 25.97 -13.64
C TRP A 574 2.80 25.63 -13.87
N THR A 575 3.16 24.34 -13.84
CA THR A 575 4.55 23.86 -14.01
C THR A 575 5.01 23.88 -15.46
N GLY A 576 4.08 23.92 -16.41
CA GLY A 576 4.35 23.85 -17.85
C GLY A 576 4.79 22.45 -18.28
N GLY A 577 4.79 22.18 -19.59
CA GLY A 577 5.16 20.87 -20.14
C GLY A 577 4.02 20.21 -20.92
N ASN A 578 3.80 18.93 -20.67
CA ASN A 578 2.75 18.15 -21.32
C ASN A 578 1.36 18.52 -20.78
N ALA A 579 0.32 18.08 -21.48
CA ALA A 579 -1.06 18.22 -21.02
C ALA A 579 -1.41 17.07 -20.07
N ASP A 580 -2.21 17.36 -19.06
CA ASP A 580 -2.77 16.36 -18.14
C ASP A 580 -3.94 15.62 -18.81
N VAL A 581 -4.72 16.34 -19.64
CA VAL A 581 -5.84 15.76 -20.40
C VAL A 581 -5.72 16.12 -21.88
N ALA A 582 -5.85 15.13 -22.78
CA ALA A 582 -5.85 15.33 -24.22
C ALA A 582 -6.95 14.54 -24.94
N PHE A 583 -7.74 15.21 -25.78
CA PHE A 583 -8.88 14.58 -26.48
C PHE A 583 -9.29 15.33 -27.75
N GLN A 584 -10.17 14.74 -28.56
CA GLN A 584 -10.76 15.41 -29.73
C GLN A 584 -12.26 15.58 -29.56
N TYR A 585 -12.77 16.78 -29.78
CA TYR A 585 -14.21 17.06 -29.75
C TYR A 585 -14.60 18.06 -30.82
N GLY A 586 -15.76 17.84 -31.44
CA GLY A 586 -16.27 18.68 -32.53
C GLY A 586 -15.42 18.66 -33.81
N ARG A 587 -15.59 19.68 -34.65
CA ARG A 587 -14.89 19.87 -35.93
C ARG A 587 -13.83 20.95 -35.77
N HIS A 588 -12.71 20.86 -36.51
CA HIS A 588 -11.65 21.89 -36.48
C HIS A 588 -12.10 23.33 -36.82
N THR A 589 -13.28 23.51 -37.42
CA THR A 589 -13.86 24.81 -37.79
C THR A 589 -14.90 25.31 -36.79
N ASP A 590 -15.24 24.50 -35.78
CA ASP A 590 -16.16 24.93 -34.74
C ASP A 590 -15.50 26.00 -33.87
N GLU A 591 -16.28 26.96 -33.41
CA GLU A 591 -15.89 27.86 -32.31
C GLU A 591 -16.04 27.10 -30.99
N VAL A 592 -15.13 27.32 -30.03
CA VAL A 592 -15.12 26.61 -28.74
C VAL A 592 -15.37 27.60 -27.63
N LEU A 593 -16.19 27.19 -26.68
CA LEU A 593 -16.57 27.90 -25.48
C LEU A 593 -16.24 27.00 -24.28
N VAL A 594 -15.81 27.60 -23.19
CA VAL A 594 -15.51 26.94 -21.91
C VAL A 594 -16.49 27.46 -20.88
N GLY A 595 -16.91 26.60 -19.97
CA GLY A 595 -17.76 26.92 -18.82
C GLY A 595 -18.16 25.66 -18.06
N ASP A 596 -18.61 25.83 -16.83
CA ASP A 596 -19.28 24.84 -16.00
C ASP A 596 -20.78 24.79 -16.36
N TRP A 597 -21.15 23.93 -17.31
CA TRP A 597 -22.49 23.92 -17.89
C TRP A 597 -23.57 23.20 -17.04
N ASP A 598 -23.19 22.55 -15.95
CA ASP A 598 -24.05 21.78 -15.02
C ASP A 598 -23.94 22.18 -13.55
N GLY A 599 -22.92 22.96 -13.18
CA GLY A 599 -22.73 23.51 -11.85
C GLY A 599 -22.04 22.53 -10.91
N ASP A 600 -21.12 21.71 -11.40
CA ASP A 600 -20.34 20.76 -10.59
C ASP A 600 -18.96 21.29 -10.17
N GLY A 601 -18.58 22.47 -10.66
CA GLY A 601 -17.30 23.11 -10.43
C GLY A 601 -16.24 22.79 -11.49
N GLU A 602 -16.48 21.85 -12.42
CA GLU A 602 -15.54 21.51 -13.48
C GLU A 602 -15.87 22.21 -14.80
N ASP A 603 -14.89 22.92 -15.35
CA ASP A 603 -15.01 23.53 -16.67
C ASP A 603 -14.93 22.53 -17.80
N THR A 604 -15.91 22.58 -18.70
CA THR A 604 -15.97 21.68 -19.86
C THR A 604 -16.26 22.42 -21.16
N LEU A 605 -16.22 21.70 -22.29
CA LEU A 605 -16.19 22.33 -23.62
C LEU A 605 -17.54 22.28 -24.34
N THR A 606 -17.99 23.45 -24.79
CA THR A 606 -19.09 23.58 -25.75
C THR A 606 -18.56 23.99 -27.12
N VAL A 607 -19.04 23.35 -28.18
CA VAL A 607 -18.72 23.75 -29.56
C VAL A 607 -19.89 24.47 -30.24
N ARG A 608 -19.62 25.57 -30.93
CA ARG A 608 -20.62 26.43 -31.58
C ARG A 608 -20.56 26.33 -33.10
N ARG A 609 -21.73 26.23 -33.72
CA ARG A 609 -21.95 26.28 -35.18
C ARG A 609 -23.06 27.26 -35.52
N GLY A 610 -22.69 28.48 -35.88
CA GLY A 610 -23.64 29.56 -36.13
C GLY A 610 -24.36 29.98 -34.85
N ASN A 611 -25.65 29.67 -34.72
CA ASN A 611 -26.43 29.94 -33.50
C ASN A 611 -26.79 28.67 -32.72
N ARG A 612 -26.14 27.54 -33.01
CA ARG A 612 -26.31 26.26 -32.32
C ARG A 612 -25.09 25.96 -31.45
N PHE A 613 -25.33 25.54 -30.22
CA PHE A 613 -24.32 25.23 -29.21
C PHE A 613 -24.45 23.76 -28.82
N TYR A 614 -23.36 23.01 -28.94
CA TYR A 614 -23.28 21.57 -28.72
C TYR A 614 -22.49 21.35 -27.44
N VAL A 615 -23.21 21.16 -26.34
CA VAL A 615 -22.68 21.12 -24.97
C VAL A 615 -22.29 19.69 -24.62
N ASN A 616 -21.15 19.51 -23.96
CA ASN A 616 -20.64 18.24 -23.47
C ASN A 616 -19.95 18.47 -22.12
N ASN A 617 -20.50 17.88 -21.07
CA ASN A 617 -20.07 18.06 -19.69
C ASN A 617 -18.97 17.06 -19.31
N ALA A 618 -18.04 16.83 -20.24
CA ALA A 618 -16.91 15.95 -20.00
C ALA A 618 -15.73 16.37 -20.89
N ALA A 619 -14.53 16.37 -20.34
CA ALA A 619 -13.27 16.61 -21.04
C ALA A 619 -12.83 15.42 -21.93
N ARG A 620 -13.76 14.91 -22.75
CA ARG A 620 -13.56 13.78 -23.65
C ARG A 620 -14.21 13.99 -25.01
N GLY A 621 -13.80 13.18 -25.98
CA GLY A 621 -14.47 13.13 -27.28
C GLY A 621 -15.84 12.44 -27.22
N GLY A 622 -16.64 12.62 -28.27
CA GLY A 622 -17.97 12.01 -28.36
C GLY A 622 -19.02 12.91 -29.01
N ASP A 623 -20.27 12.46 -28.94
CA ASP A 623 -21.44 13.26 -29.31
C ASP A 623 -21.79 14.26 -28.19
N ALA A 624 -22.39 15.38 -28.56
CA ALA A 624 -22.86 16.37 -27.61
C ALA A 624 -24.07 15.85 -26.82
N GLU A 625 -24.10 16.12 -25.53
CA GLU A 625 -25.18 15.71 -24.63
C GLU A 625 -26.46 16.52 -24.88
N ARG A 626 -26.31 17.82 -25.14
CA ARG A 626 -27.44 18.70 -25.52
C ARG A 626 -27.07 19.68 -26.61
N VAL A 627 -28.08 20.13 -27.35
CA VAL A 627 -27.94 21.17 -28.37
C VAL A 627 -28.90 22.32 -28.12
N VAL A 628 -28.35 23.51 -27.83
CA VAL A 628 -29.11 24.74 -27.56
C VAL A 628 -29.05 25.68 -28.76
N VAL A 629 -30.08 26.51 -28.94
CA VAL A 629 -30.13 27.56 -29.97
C VAL A 629 -30.35 28.90 -29.32
N TYR A 630 -29.38 29.81 -29.45
CA TYR A 630 -29.46 31.15 -28.89
C TYR A 630 -28.78 32.20 -29.78
N GLY A 631 -29.34 33.41 -29.82
CA GLY A 631 -28.82 34.51 -30.64
C GLY A 631 -28.84 34.26 -32.16
N ARG A 632 -28.03 35.05 -32.86
CA ARG A 632 -27.84 35.03 -34.32
C ARG A 632 -26.45 34.52 -34.66
N ALA A 633 -26.30 33.96 -35.85
CA ALA A 633 -25.04 33.34 -36.30
C ALA A 633 -23.84 34.31 -36.36
N GLY A 634 -24.08 35.63 -36.42
CA GLY A 634 -23.02 36.65 -36.43
C GLY A 634 -22.84 37.40 -35.10
N ASP A 635 -23.53 36.99 -34.04
CA ASP A 635 -23.35 37.59 -32.72
C ASP A 635 -22.01 37.14 -32.11
N ILE A 636 -21.36 38.02 -31.34
CA ILE A 636 -20.28 37.62 -30.43
C ILE A 636 -20.94 36.92 -29.24
N VAL A 637 -20.48 35.73 -28.89
CA VAL A 637 -20.99 34.97 -27.74
C VAL A 637 -20.01 35.13 -26.58
N LEU A 638 -20.58 35.22 -25.38
CA LEU A 638 -19.87 35.25 -24.12
C LEU A 638 -20.46 34.16 -23.22
N VAL A 639 -19.63 33.61 -22.35
CA VAL A 639 -19.99 32.63 -21.33
C VAL A 639 -19.74 33.27 -19.97
N GLY A 640 -20.57 32.90 -19.00
CA GLY A 640 -20.46 33.32 -17.62
C GLY A 640 -21.66 32.85 -16.78
N ASP A 641 -21.47 32.79 -15.47
CA ASP A 641 -22.49 32.65 -14.45
C ASP A 641 -23.09 34.04 -14.11
N TRP A 642 -24.12 34.45 -14.85
CA TRP A 642 -24.63 35.82 -14.75
C TRP A 642 -25.46 36.11 -13.50
N ASP A 643 -25.99 35.07 -12.84
CA ASP A 643 -26.88 35.18 -11.68
C ASP A 643 -26.31 34.57 -10.39
N GLY A 644 -25.11 34.01 -10.45
CA GLY A 644 -24.35 33.52 -9.30
C GLY A 644 -24.85 32.16 -8.80
N ASP A 645 -25.40 31.32 -9.68
CA ASP A 645 -25.95 30.01 -9.33
C ASP A 645 -24.94 28.84 -9.45
N GLY A 646 -23.71 29.15 -9.86
CA GLY A 646 -22.62 28.24 -10.16
C GLY A 646 -22.66 27.66 -11.58
N ARG A 647 -23.61 28.03 -12.44
CA ARG A 647 -23.70 27.49 -13.82
C ARG A 647 -23.41 28.54 -14.87
N ASP A 648 -22.53 28.16 -15.78
CA ASP A 648 -22.27 28.92 -16.97
C ASP A 648 -23.38 28.85 -18.00
N THR A 649 -23.74 30.04 -18.49
CA THR A 649 -24.76 30.19 -19.52
C THR A 649 -24.32 31.22 -20.57
N LEU A 650 -25.22 31.72 -21.43
CA LEU A 650 -24.81 32.44 -22.65
C LEU A 650 -25.30 33.89 -22.67
N ALA A 651 -24.38 34.81 -22.99
CA ALA A 651 -24.73 36.14 -23.44
C ALA A 651 -24.34 36.35 -24.92
N VAL A 652 -25.11 37.18 -25.63
CA VAL A 652 -24.74 37.62 -26.98
C VAL A 652 -24.58 39.12 -27.08
N ARG A 653 -23.50 39.57 -27.73
CA ARG A 653 -23.15 40.97 -27.87
C ARG A 653 -23.33 41.47 -29.30
N ARG A 654 -23.97 42.64 -29.44
CA ARG A 654 -24.24 43.36 -30.68
C ARG A 654 -23.79 44.82 -30.55
N GLY A 655 -22.56 45.10 -30.97
CA GLY A 655 -21.97 46.42 -30.76
C GLY A 655 -21.74 46.68 -29.27
N ALA A 656 -22.43 47.65 -28.68
CA ALA A 656 -22.34 47.95 -27.25
C ALA A 656 -23.49 47.33 -26.43
N GLU A 657 -24.41 46.61 -27.07
CA GLU A 657 -25.57 45.98 -26.41
C GLU A 657 -25.28 44.50 -26.14
N TYR A 658 -25.64 44.05 -24.93
CA TYR A 658 -25.46 42.69 -24.42
C TYR A 658 -26.82 42.11 -24.09
N HIS A 659 -27.06 40.87 -24.51
CA HIS A 659 -28.29 40.13 -24.30
C HIS A 659 -27.95 38.87 -23.49
N VAL A 660 -28.10 38.95 -22.19
CA VAL A 660 -27.75 37.92 -21.21
C VAL A 660 -28.92 36.95 -21.04
N ARG A 661 -28.61 35.67 -20.89
CA ARG A 661 -29.59 34.60 -20.69
C ARG A 661 -29.07 33.70 -19.57
N ASP A 662 -29.77 33.70 -18.46
CA ASP A 662 -29.37 33.01 -17.21
C ASP A 662 -29.69 31.51 -17.26
N THR A 663 -29.99 30.97 -18.45
CA THR A 663 -30.33 29.56 -18.63
C THR A 663 -29.83 29.04 -19.96
N MET A 664 -29.30 27.82 -19.98
CA MET A 664 -28.91 27.09 -21.19
C MET A 664 -30.12 26.58 -22.00
N ALA A 665 -30.99 27.50 -22.42
CA ALA A 665 -32.21 27.23 -23.17
C ALA A 665 -32.45 28.27 -24.28
N SER A 666 -33.23 27.89 -25.29
CA SER A 666 -33.65 28.84 -26.33
C SER A 666 -34.71 29.81 -25.79
N GLY A 667 -34.60 31.10 -26.09
CA GLY A 667 -35.58 32.10 -25.64
C GLY A 667 -35.12 33.54 -25.86
N PRO A 668 -35.92 34.54 -25.43
CA PRO A 668 -35.45 35.91 -25.31
C PRO A 668 -34.37 36.03 -24.22
N ALA A 669 -33.60 37.11 -24.27
CA ALA A 669 -32.67 37.46 -23.20
C ALA A 669 -33.43 37.81 -21.91
N ASP A 670 -32.86 37.46 -20.77
CA ASP A 670 -33.39 37.81 -19.44
C ASP A 670 -32.97 39.25 -19.09
N VAL A 671 -31.75 39.65 -19.43
CA VAL A 671 -31.25 41.02 -19.25
C VAL A 671 -30.69 41.58 -20.57
N VAL A 672 -31.00 42.85 -20.84
CA VAL A 672 -30.40 43.60 -21.96
C VAL A 672 -29.79 44.89 -21.44
N VAL A 673 -28.47 45.04 -21.64
CA VAL A 673 -27.70 46.16 -21.13
C VAL A 673 -26.79 46.76 -22.20
N GLN A 674 -26.44 48.03 -22.06
CA GLN A 674 -25.42 48.66 -22.88
C GLN A 674 -24.20 49.06 -22.05
N TYR A 675 -23.03 48.57 -22.43
CA TYR A 675 -21.77 48.89 -21.77
C TYR A 675 -20.62 49.04 -22.78
N GLY A 676 -19.72 49.99 -22.53
CA GLY A 676 -18.60 50.26 -23.43
C GLY A 676 -18.99 50.80 -24.82
N ARG A 677 -18.14 50.52 -25.82
CA ARG A 677 -18.27 50.97 -27.21
C ARG A 677 -18.28 49.77 -28.15
N ALA A 678 -18.89 49.93 -29.32
CA ALA A 678 -19.03 48.85 -30.31
C ALA A 678 -17.70 48.26 -30.81
N GLY A 679 -16.58 49.00 -30.72
CA GLY A 679 -15.26 48.54 -31.12
C GLY A 679 -14.40 48.00 -29.98
N ASP A 680 -14.90 47.99 -28.74
CA ASP A 680 -14.14 47.45 -27.61
C ASP A 680 -14.10 45.92 -27.68
N ALA A 681 -12.98 45.32 -27.25
CA ALA A 681 -12.96 43.90 -26.89
C ALA A 681 -13.60 43.71 -25.52
N VAL A 682 -14.27 42.58 -25.29
CA VAL A 682 -14.93 42.27 -24.02
C VAL A 682 -14.30 41.03 -23.40
N VAL A 683 -14.24 41.02 -22.07
CA VAL A 683 -13.84 39.91 -21.23
C VAL A 683 -14.92 39.76 -20.16
N VAL A 684 -15.22 38.52 -19.79
CA VAL A 684 -16.19 38.15 -18.75
C VAL A 684 -15.43 37.45 -17.66
N ALA A 685 -15.78 37.76 -16.41
CA ALA A 685 -15.16 37.25 -15.20
C ALA A 685 -15.92 37.80 -13.96
N ASP A 686 -15.76 37.15 -12.81
CA ASP A 686 -16.15 37.61 -11.48
C ASP A 686 -15.06 38.51 -10.88
N TRP A 687 -15.15 39.80 -11.17
CA TRP A 687 -14.09 40.76 -10.82
C TRP A 687 -14.02 41.13 -9.33
N ASP A 688 -15.07 40.91 -8.55
CA ASP A 688 -15.11 41.24 -7.12
C ASP A 688 -15.32 40.05 -6.17
N GLY A 689 -15.53 38.86 -6.71
CA GLY A 689 -15.60 37.60 -5.97
C GLY A 689 -16.95 37.41 -5.29
N ASP A 690 -18.03 37.82 -5.96
CA ASP A 690 -19.39 37.64 -5.46
C ASP A 690 -20.13 36.43 -6.04
N GLY A 691 -19.45 35.69 -6.92
CA GLY A 691 -19.94 34.53 -7.65
C GLY A 691 -20.62 34.88 -8.98
N ALA A 692 -20.85 36.16 -9.31
CA ALA A 692 -21.54 36.54 -10.53
C ALA A 692 -20.63 37.19 -11.57
N ASP A 693 -20.68 36.65 -12.78
CA ASP A 693 -19.92 37.13 -13.92
C ASP A 693 -20.41 38.45 -14.49
N THR A 694 -19.46 39.36 -14.70
CA THR A 694 -19.75 40.70 -15.25
C THR A 694 -18.72 41.13 -16.30
N PHE A 695 -18.88 42.34 -16.86
CA PHE A 695 -18.17 42.73 -18.08
C PHE A 695 -16.97 43.64 -17.81
N ALA A 696 -15.82 43.30 -18.40
CA ALA A 696 -14.74 44.24 -18.65
C ALA A 696 -14.60 44.56 -20.14
N VAL A 697 -14.37 45.82 -20.49
CA VAL A 697 -14.07 46.23 -21.87
C VAL A 697 -12.65 46.76 -22.02
N ARG A 698 -11.96 46.35 -23.10
CA ARG A 698 -10.56 46.68 -23.35
C ARG A 698 -10.37 47.66 -24.52
N ARG A 699 -9.55 48.68 -24.30
CA ARG A 699 -9.14 49.70 -25.28
C ARG A 699 -7.62 49.85 -25.30
N GLY A 700 -6.96 49.25 -26.30
CA GLY A 700 -5.50 49.14 -26.29
C GLY A 700 -5.04 48.29 -25.10
N SER A 701 -4.18 48.83 -24.23
CA SER A 701 -3.77 48.15 -22.98
C SER A 701 -4.60 48.54 -21.76
N ARG A 702 -5.68 49.33 -21.91
CA ARG A 702 -6.50 49.81 -20.79
C ARG A 702 -7.79 48.99 -20.67
N TYR A 703 -8.08 48.52 -19.46
CA TYR A 703 -9.29 47.79 -19.10
C TYR A 703 -10.25 48.70 -18.33
N HIS A 704 -11.53 48.50 -18.55
CA HIS A 704 -12.65 49.18 -17.90
C HIS A 704 -13.59 48.11 -17.35
N VAL A 705 -13.39 47.75 -16.09
CA VAL A 705 -14.11 46.67 -15.39
C VAL A 705 -15.40 47.23 -14.80
N LYS A 706 -16.48 46.47 -14.90
CA LYS A 706 -17.79 46.80 -14.34
C LYS A 706 -18.27 45.60 -13.52
N ASN A 707 -18.46 45.80 -12.22
CA ASN A 707 -18.87 44.74 -11.29
C ASN A 707 -20.40 44.56 -11.25
N ALA A 708 -21.08 44.89 -12.35
CA ALA A 708 -22.52 44.77 -12.46
C ALA A 708 -22.93 44.70 -13.93
N ILE A 709 -23.98 43.93 -14.23
CA ILE A 709 -24.66 43.91 -15.53
C ILE A 709 -25.50 45.19 -15.70
N ALA A 710 -24.83 46.33 -15.77
CA ALA A 710 -25.42 47.66 -15.86
C ALA A 710 -24.60 48.57 -16.79
N GLY A 711 -25.28 49.55 -17.39
CA GLY A 711 -24.58 50.63 -18.10
C GLY A 711 -23.95 51.63 -17.12
N GLY A 712 -23.11 52.53 -17.64
CA GLY A 712 -22.49 53.61 -16.86
C GLY A 712 -20.97 53.59 -16.88
N ASP A 713 -20.38 54.28 -15.92
CA ASP A 713 -18.92 54.33 -15.74
C ASP A 713 -18.39 53.01 -15.17
N ALA A 714 -17.14 52.69 -15.52
CA ALA A 714 -16.41 51.54 -15.01
C ALA A 714 -16.08 51.72 -13.52
N ASP A 715 -16.12 50.62 -12.77
CA ASP A 715 -15.80 50.59 -11.34
C ASP A 715 -14.28 50.55 -11.14
N VAL A 716 -13.55 49.83 -12.02
CA VAL A 716 -12.08 49.81 -12.04
C VAL A 716 -11.55 50.14 -13.43
N VAL A 717 -10.53 51.00 -13.49
CA VAL A 717 -9.80 51.31 -14.72
C VAL A 717 -8.31 51.12 -14.51
N LEU A 718 -7.73 50.15 -15.20
CA LEU A 718 -6.31 49.79 -15.07
C LEU A 718 -5.65 49.62 -16.44
N SER A 719 -4.33 49.51 -16.47
CA SER A 719 -3.58 49.23 -17.70
C SER A 719 -2.61 48.07 -17.48
N TYR A 720 -2.77 47.01 -18.28
CA TYR A 720 -1.96 45.81 -18.19
C TYR A 720 -1.70 45.21 -19.58
N GLY A 721 -0.49 44.70 -19.79
CA GLY A 721 -0.03 44.19 -21.08
C GLY A 721 0.15 45.25 -22.17
N ARG A 722 0.26 44.78 -23.42
CA ARG A 722 0.50 45.58 -24.63
C ARG A 722 -0.72 45.56 -25.56
N PRO A 723 -0.91 46.57 -26.43
CA PRO A 723 -2.06 46.64 -27.32
C PRO A 723 -2.29 45.43 -28.25
N GLY A 724 -1.25 44.63 -28.52
CA GLY A 724 -1.33 43.44 -29.38
C GLY A 724 -1.47 42.12 -28.63
N ASP A 725 -1.49 42.14 -27.30
CA ASP A 725 -1.63 40.92 -26.51
C ASP A 725 -3.08 40.43 -26.51
N THR A 726 -3.27 39.11 -26.49
CA THR A 726 -4.57 38.48 -26.23
C THR A 726 -4.85 38.52 -24.73
N THR A 727 -6.05 38.95 -24.34
CA THR A 727 -6.48 39.00 -22.93
C THR A 727 -7.18 37.71 -22.54
N LEU A 728 -6.92 37.26 -21.32
CA LEU A 728 -7.59 36.17 -20.62
C LEU A 728 -8.01 36.68 -19.23
N ALA A 729 -9.00 36.04 -18.63
CA ALA A 729 -9.41 36.23 -17.24
C ALA A 729 -9.65 34.85 -16.60
N GLY A 730 -9.54 34.83 -15.27
CA GLY A 730 -9.73 33.66 -14.41
C GLY A 730 -9.17 33.91 -13.01
N ASP A 731 -9.48 33.00 -12.10
CA ASP A 731 -8.99 32.93 -10.73
C ASP A 731 -7.70 32.11 -10.69
N TRP A 732 -6.57 32.80 -10.85
CA TRP A 732 -5.28 32.14 -11.02
C TRP A 732 -4.63 31.68 -9.71
N ASP A 733 -5.16 32.10 -8.56
CA ASP A 733 -4.65 31.77 -7.23
C ASP A 733 -5.69 31.25 -6.23
N GLY A 734 -6.91 30.97 -6.69
CA GLY A 734 -7.96 30.32 -5.93
C GLY A 734 -8.54 31.20 -4.83
N ASP A 735 -8.50 32.53 -5.00
CA ASP A 735 -9.00 33.48 -3.99
C ASP A 735 -10.48 33.86 -4.18
N GLY A 736 -11.11 33.29 -5.21
CA GLY A 736 -12.47 33.53 -5.66
C GLY A 736 -12.63 34.80 -6.49
N ARG A 737 -11.55 35.52 -6.87
CA ARG A 737 -11.64 36.70 -7.74
C ARG A 737 -10.88 36.53 -9.04
N ASP A 738 -11.57 36.87 -10.12
CA ASP A 738 -10.97 36.86 -11.42
C ASP A 738 -10.10 38.07 -11.68
N THR A 739 -8.94 37.79 -12.27
CA THR A 739 -7.97 38.81 -12.64
C THR A 739 -7.40 38.56 -14.04
N PHE A 740 -6.52 39.44 -14.53
CA PHE A 740 -6.13 39.42 -15.94
C PHE A 740 -4.85 38.63 -16.18
N ALA A 741 -4.85 37.83 -17.25
CA ALA A 741 -3.64 37.38 -17.92
C ALA A 741 -3.55 37.90 -19.36
N VAL A 742 -2.31 38.03 -19.86
CA VAL A 742 -2.07 38.39 -21.26
C VAL A 742 -1.12 37.41 -21.94
N ARG A 743 -1.45 37.00 -23.17
CA ARG A 743 -0.67 36.04 -23.97
C ARG A 743 0.18 36.73 -25.02
N ARG A 744 1.45 36.31 -25.11
CA ARG A 744 2.44 36.70 -26.13
C ARG A 744 3.09 35.45 -26.72
N GLY A 745 2.65 35.04 -27.91
CA GLY A 745 3.11 33.78 -28.51
C GLY A 745 2.58 32.58 -27.71
N ALA A 746 3.46 31.72 -27.21
CA ALA A 746 3.10 30.63 -26.31
C ALA A 746 3.27 30.98 -24.82
N THR A 747 3.64 32.23 -24.51
CA THR A 747 3.93 32.68 -23.15
C THR A 747 2.77 33.50 -22.57
N TYR A 748 2.39 33.18 -21.35
CA TYR A 748 1.31 33.79 -20.58
C TYR A 748 1.91 34.61 -19.44
N HIS A 749 1.34 35.79 -19.23
CA HIS A 749 1.73 36.73 -18.18
C HIS A 749 0.51 36.98 -17.32
N VAL A 750 0.48 36.35 -16.16
CA VAL A 750 -0.65 36.32 -15.23
C VAL A 750 -0.47 37.41 -14.17
N LYS A 751 -1.56 38.06 -13.79
CA LYS A 751 -1.59 39.09 -12.75
C LYS A 751 -2.73 38.78 -11.80
N ASN A 752 -2.42 38.45 -10.55
CA ASN A 752 -3.40 38.05 -9.52
C ASN A 752 -4.08 39.27 -8.87
N THR A 753 -3.99 40.45 -9.50
CA THR A 753 -4.60 41.67 -8.97
C THR A 753 -5.10 42.55 -10.11
N LEU A 754 -6.19 43.28 -9.88
CA LEU A 754 -6.72 44.29 -10.81
C LEU A 754 -5.89 45.58 -10.80
N ALA A 755 -4.59 45.45 -11.05
CA ALA A 755 -3.64 46.54 -11.09
C ALA A 755 -2.69 46.42 -12.30
N GLY A 756 -2.11 47.54 -12.71
CA GLY A 756 -0.99 47.52 -13.66
C GLY A 756 0.30 47.08 -12.97
N GLY A 757 1.33 46.74 -13.77
CA GLY A 757 2.65 46.37 -13.25
C GLY A 757 3.20 45.12 -13.94
N ASP A 758 4.24 44.54 -13.33
CA ASP A 758 4.80 43.27 -13.75
C ASP A 758 3.84 42.11 -13.44
N ALA A 759 3.95 41.04 -14.23
CA ALA A 759 3.20 39.81 -14.02
C ALA A 759 3.65 39.11 -12.74
N ASP A 760 2.70 38.53 -12.01
CA ASP A 760 2.97 37.74 -10.80
C ASP A 760 3.46 36.33 -11.18
N ARG A 761 2.99 35.82 -12.33
CA ARG A 761 3.46 34.55 -12.91
C ARG A 761 3.67 34.65 -14.42
N VAL A 762 4.69 33.95 -14.92
CA VAL A 762 4.98 33.84 -16.35
C VAL A 762 5.23 32.39 -16.72
N LEU A 763 4.42 31.84 -17.61
CA LEU A 763 4.49 30.44 -18.03
C LEU A 763 4.50 30.33 -19.56
N THR A 764 5.13 29.28 -20.11
CA THR A 764 4.99 28.91 -21.52
C THR A 764 4.25 27.59 -21.65
N TYR A 765 3.14 27.57 -22.38
CA TYR A 765 2.31 26.38 -22.60
C TYR A 765 1.72 26.35 -24.01
N GLY A 766 1.71 25.16 -24.62
CA GLY A 766 1.29 24.96 -26.00
C GLY A 766 2.20 25.63 -27.05
N ARG A 767 1.67 25.79 -28.27
CA ARG A 767 2.36 26.40 -29.43
C ARG A 767 1.79 27.78 -29.70
N SER A 768 2.58 28.64 -30.34
CA SER A 768 2.16 30.01 -30.69
C SER A 768 0.95 30.08 -31.64
N GLY A 769 0.69 29.01 -32.40
CA GLY A 769 -0.47 28.89 -33.28
C GLY A 769 -1.71 28.26 -32.65
N ASP A 770 -1.60 27.72 -31.43
CA ASP A 770 -2.74 27.10 -30.76
C ASP A 770 -3.72 28.19 -30.27
N ALA A 771 -5.02 27.89 -30.27
CA ALA A 771 -6.01 28.71 -29.57
C ALA A 771 -5.94 28.40 -28.06
N VAL A 772 -5.99 29.43 -27.22
CA VAL A 772 -5.96 29.27 -25.76
C VAL A 772 -7.38 29.16 -25.21
N LEU A 773 -7.52 28.35 -24.18
CA LEU A 773 -8.68 28.15 -23.32
C LEU A 773 -8.23 28.39 -21.87
N VAL A 774 -9.17 28.80 -21.03
CA VAL A 774 -8.98 28.97 -19.58
C VAL A 774 -10.18 28.30 -18.93
N GLY A 775 -9.93 27.60 -17.83
CA GLY A 775 -10.95 26.96 -17.01
C GLY A 775 -10.32 26.19 -15.85
N ASP A 776 -11.15 25.83 -14.88
CA ASP A 776 -10.88 24.89 -13.80
C ASP A 776 -11.21 23.47 -14.25
N TRP A 777 -10.22 22.78 -14.84
CA TRP A 777 -10.45 21.47 -15.46
C TRP A 777 -10.61 20.31 -14.46
N ASP A 778 -10.32 20.53 -13.17
CA ASP A 778 -10.35 19.51 -12.11
C ASP A 778 -11.13 19.94 -10.86
N GLY A 779 -11.87 21.04 -10.94
CA GLY A 779 -12.82 21.49 -9.91
C GLY A 779 -12.15 21.93 -8.62
N ASN A 780 -10.88 22.34 -8.66
CA ASN A 780 -10.12 22.70 -7.47
C ASN A 780 -10.28 24.18 -7.05
N GLY A 781 -11.06 24.95 -7.81
CA GLY A 781 -11.30 26.38 -7.64
C GLY A 781 -10.23 27.29 -8.25
N THR A 782 -9.28 26.76 -9.01
CA THR A 782 -8.22 27.55 -9.67
C THR A 782 -8.25 27.37 -11.18
N ASP A 783 -8.32 28.48 -11.89
CA ASP A 783 -8.22 28.50 -13.35
C ASP A 783 -6.82 28.16 -13.84
N THR A 784 -6.77 27.33 -14.88
CA THR A 784 -5.53 26.90 -15.53
C THR A 784 -5.65 26.96 -17.05
N LEU A 785 -4.60 26.52 -17.77
CA LEU A 785 -4.51 26.73 -19.22
C LEU A 785 -4.93 25.49 -20.01
N GLY A 786 -5.81 25.70 -20.99
CA GLY A 786 -6.05 24.76 -22.07
C GLY A 786 -5.56 25.29 -23.41
N VAL A 787 -5.21 24.40 -24.34
CA VAL A 787 -4.99 24.77 -25.73
C VAL A 787 -5.72 23.86 -26.71
N ARG A 788 -6.27 24.47 -27.75
CA ARG A 788 -6.81 23.78 -28.90
C ARG A 788 -5.85 23.90 -30.07
N ARG A 789 -5.42 22.74 -30.57
CA ARG A 789 -4.56 22.60 -31.73
C ARG A 789 -5.35 22.04 -32.90
N THR A 790 -5.45 22.80 -33.98
CA THR A 790 -6.07 22.32 -35.22
C THR A 790 -5.04 21.58 -36.10
N PRO A 791 -5.50 20.67 -36.98
CA PRO A 791 -4.63 19.93 -37.92
C PRO A 791 -3.77 20.81 -38.83
#